data_AF-Q4FNI8-F1
#
_entry.id   AF-Q4FNI8-F1
#
_cell.length_a   1.000
_cell.length_b   1.000
_cell.length_c   1.000
_cell.angle_alpha   90.00
_cell.angle_beta   90.00
_cell.angle_gamma   90.00
#
_symmetry.space_group_name_H-M   'P 1'
#
loop_
_entity.id
_entity.type
_entity.pdbx_description
1 polymer ?
#
loop_
_entity_poly.entity_id
_entity_poly.type
_entity_poly.pdbx_seq_one_letter_code
_entity_poly.pdbx_strand_id
1 'polypeptide(L)'
;MSEKLLVPDIGEFEKVEVIELLVKVGDQINLNDPVVTIESDKSSVEIPSTVSGKIESVNIKVGDKVSKGDILLSIESSKESPSEKPIPKDTESIIKQAESVLKNEKKEEASQQSPAPEKKQTIIQVTNENDIDPLETQDWLESLSAVVEKDGNQRAHFLIKELINKAYQEGANIPYTQHTPYINTIPPEAEVKSNGDQNIERRIRSLIRWNAAAMVVRANKKFPELGGHIGTFASAATLYDVGMNHFWRAKNNKFGGDLVYFQGHSAPGIYARAFLEGRLNEKQLDSFRQEVKPGGLSSYPHPWLMPKFWQFPTVSMGLGPMLAIYQARYMKYLINRGLIKDEGRKVWAFLGDGEMDEPESLGAIGLASREKLDNLIFVINCNLQRLDGPVRGNGKIIQELEGSFRGAGWNVIKVIWGSYWDSLIANDKTGHLVKAMNETVDGEYQAMKARDGAYVREKFFGKYPETQELVSSLSDKDIWRLNRGGHDPHKVYAAYDQASKNQGSPTVIIAKTIKGYGMGKTGESVNTTHQTKKLDVDDLLYYRDRFDVPLTDDQVKNVEYFKPDEKSPEIKYIKERRTNLGGSLPERTTYAKPIKAPAKDIFDFMKVSTGEKEMSTTMALVRMFTNLLRDKNVSPRLVPIIPDEARTFGMEGFFQKIGIYAHEGQKYEPEDSAQLSSYREDKSGQVLEEGINEAGAMSSWIAAATAYTNHDIEMIPIYIFYSMFGFQRIGDLAWAAGDSQARGFLIGATAGRTTLAGEGLQHQDGHSHLIASTIPNCVTYDPTFHYELAVIFREGLRRMHEKNENVFYYITTMNENYSHPGMPKDKNCEEGILKGMYKIKEFNRYGKTKIQLLGSGTILREMMSAAEILQNEYQIDSEIWSVTSFNELRKDGMEVERYNLLNPDKEQKVSFVEQCLGKTEGPIMAASDYMRMNSDQIRPYTNKSFYSLGTDGYGRSDTRKNLRKFFEVDKEHIVAYGLSVLAKEQLIASKYAKEAIKKYNIDGSKPMPTKL
;
A
#
# COMPACT_ATOMS: atom_id res chain seq x y z
N MET A 1 -10.45 51.09 -6.75
CA MET A 1 -10.41 51.02 -8.23
C MET A 1 -11.14 49.75 -8.61
N SER A 2 -12.03 49.81 -9.60
CA SER A 2 -12.75 48.62 -10.09
C SER A 2 -11.81 47.82 -11.00
N GLU A 3 -11.50 46.59 -10.60
CA GLU A 3 -10.62 45.68 -11.33
C GLU A 3 -11.47 44.58 -11.99
N LYS A 4 -11.19 44.28 -13.26
CA LYS A 4 -11.99 43.31 -14.04
C LYS A 4 -11.37 41.93 -13.95
N LEU A 5 -12.15 40.95 -13.52
CA LEU A 5 -11.79 39.55 -13.63
C LEU A 5 -12.17 39.05 -15.02
N LEU A 6 -11.17 38.60 -15.79
CA LEU A 6 -11.36 38.04 -17.12
C LEU A 6 -11.31 36.51 -17.07
N VAL A 7 -11.89 35.85 -18.09
CA VAL A 7 -11.66 34.43 -18.32
C VAL A 7 -10.16 34.21 -18.61
N PRO A 8 -9.46 33.38 -17.82
CA PRO A 8 -8.05 33.11 -18.00
C PRO A 8 -7.80 32.24 -19.24
N ASP A 9 -6.55 31.89 -19.51
CA ASP A 9 -6.24 30.93 -20.57
C ASP A 9 -6.77 29.54 -20.18
N ILE A 10 -7.80 29.08 -20.89
CA ILE A 10 -8.45 27.79 -20.67
C ILE A 10 -7.90 26.71 -21.61
N GLY A 11 -6.75 26.93 -22.27
CA GLY A 11 -6.16 26.00 -23.22
C GLY A 11 -6.79 26.12 -24.62
N GLU A 12 -6.92 24.99 -25.33
CA GLU A 12 -7.45 24.96 -26.71
C GLU A 12 -8.97 25.20 -26.82
N PHE A 13 -9.67 25.47 -25.72
CA PHE A 13 -11.12 25.59 -25.71
C PHE A 13 -11.59 27.03 -26.00
N GLU A 14 -12.56 27.17 -26.92
CA GLU A 14 -13.27 28.42 -27.20
C GLU A 14 -14.78 28.24 -26.94
N LYS A 15 -15.47 29.29 -26.47
CA LYS A 15 -16.93 29.33 -26.24
C LYS A 15 -17.42 28.25 -25.27
N VAL A 16 -16.76 28.13 -24.12
CA VAL A 16 -17.10 27.17 -23.05
C VAL A 16 -18.32 27.67 -22.26
N GLU A 17 -19.22 26.76 -21.89
CA GLU A 17 -20.48 27.11 -21.21
C GLU A 17 -20.27 27.37 -19.72
N VAL A 18 -20.89 28.45 -19.21
CA VAL A 18 -21.00 28.71 -17.77
C VAL A 18 -22.10 27.85 -17.16
N ILE A 19 -21.73 26.92 -16.28
CA ILE A 19 -22.67 25.97 -15.66
C ILE A 19 -23.08 26.35 -14.23
N GLU A 20 -22.30 27.17 -13.53
CA GLU A 20 -22.60 27.59 -12.16
C GLU A 20 -21.96 28.97 -11.86
N LEU A 21 -22.74 29.87 -11.27
CA LEU A 21 -22.24 31.11 -10.67
C LEU A 21 -22.10 30.91 -9.16
N LEU A 22 -20.87 31.05 -8.64
CA LEU A 22 -20.55 30.76 -7.24
C LEU A 22 -20.59 32.00 -6.35
N VAL A 23 -20.69 33.18 -6.96
CA VAL A 23 -20.62 34.46 -6.28
C VAL A 23 -21.77 35.37 -6.68
N LYS A 24 -22.09 36.33 -5.81
CA LYS A 24 -23.13 37.33 -6.01
C LYS A 24 -22.57 38.74 -5.81
N VAL A 25 -23.26 39.71 -6.38
CA VAL A 25 -22.93 41.13 -6.17
C VAL A 25 -22.96 41.44 -4.67
N GLY A 26 -21.88 42.04 -4.18
CA GLY A 26 -21.69 42.37 -2.77
C GLY A 26 -20.93 41.34 -1.94
N ASP A 27 -20.64 40.14 -2.48
CA ASP A 27 -19.82 39.14 -1.79
C ASP A 27 -18.37 39.61 -1.66
N GLN A 28 -17.72 39.28 -0.55
CA GLN A 28 -16.28 39.45 -0.34
C GLN A 28 -15.57 38.18 -0.80
N ILE A 29 -14.58 38.30 -1.69
CA ILE A 29 -13.81 37.18 -2.22
C ILE A 29 -12.31 37.39 -1.97
N ASN A 30 -11.60 36.30 -1.69
CA ASN A 30 -10.15 36.28 -1.55
C ASN A 30 -9.48 35.78 -2.84
N LEU A 31 -8.16 35.93 -2.90
CA LEU A 31 -7.33 35.32 -3.93
C LEU A 31 -7.56 33.80 -3.95
N ASN A 32 -7.79 33.24 -5.15
CA ASN A 32 -8.10 31.83 -5.41
C ASN A 32 -9.49 31.35 -5.02
N ASP A 33 -10.39 32.21 -4.51
CA ASP A 33 -11.79 31.81 -4.28
C ASP A 33 -12.49 31.56 -5.62
N PRO A 34 -13.25 30.46 -5.77
CA PRO A 34 -13.88 30.11 -7.04
C PRO A 34 -15.07 31.03 -7.34
N VAL A 35 -15.13 31.53 -8.57
CA VAL A 35 -16.08 32.56 -9.02
C VAL A 35 -17.18 31.98 -9.89
N VAL A 36 -16.80 31.19 -10.88
CA VAL A 36 -17.69 30.59 -11.87
C VAL A 36 -17.19 29.20 -12.20
N THR A 37 -18.09 28.27 -12.48
CA THR A 37 -17.72 26.97 -13.04
C THR A 37 -18.05 26.97 -14.53
N ILE A 38 -17.05 26.67 -15.36
CA ILE A 38 -17.19 26.47 -16.79
C ILE A 38 -17.07 24.98 -17.12
N GLU A 39 -17.72 24.52 -18.18
CA GLU A 39 -17.67 23.12 -18.58
C GLU A 39 -17.43 22.96 -20.09
N SER A 40 -16.40 22.17 -20.40
CA SER A 40 -16.06 21.72 -21.74
C SER A 40 -16.53 20.28 -21.97
N ASP A 41 -16.34 19.76 -23.18
CA ASP A 41 -16.63 18.36 -23.52
C ASP A 41 -15.77 17.35 -22.73
N LYS A 42 -14.66 17.81 -22.12
CA LYS A 42 -13.69 16.95 -21.43
C LYS A 42 -13.71 17.11 -19.91
N SER A 43 -13.93 18.32 -19.41
CA SER A 43 -13.87 18.59 -17.96
C SER A 43 -14.64 19.85 -17.56
N SER A 44 -15.04 19.90 -16.29
CA SER A 44 -15.61 21.07 -15.62
C SER A 44 -14.53 21.72 -14.75
N VAL A 45 -14.31 23.02 -14.90
CA VAL A 45 -13.25 23.76 -14.20
C VAL A 45 -13.85 24.98 -13.50
N GLU A 46 -13.49 25.17 -12.22
CA GLU A 46 -13.80 26.40 -11.49
C GLU A 46 -12.76 27.47 -11.84
N ILE A 47 -13.20 28.67 -12.25
CA ILE A 47 -12.32 29.82 -12.45
C ILE A 47 -12.13 30.51 -11.09
N PRO A 48 -10.90 30.56 -10.56
CA PRO A 48 -10.59 31.27 -9.33
C PRO A 48 -10.52 32.78 -9.55
N SER A 49 -10.75 33.55 -8.49
CA SER A 49 -10.46 34.99 -8.47
C SER A 49 -8.96 35.23 -8.43
N THR A 50 -8.44 36.05 -9.34
CA THR A 50 -7.03 36.49 -9.35
C THR A 50 -6.76 37.67 -8.42
N VAL A 51 -7.80 38.22 -7.78
CA VAL A 51 -7.69 39.37 -6.86
C VAL A 51 -8.64 39.22 -5.67
N SER A 52 -8.35 39.92 -4.57
CA SER A 52 -9.23 39.98 -3.39
C SER A 52 -10.02 41.30 -3.38
N GLY A 53 -11.28 41.26 -2.97
CA GLY A 53 -12.11 42.46 -2.88
C GLY A 53 -13.61 42.15 -2.80
N LYS A 54 -14.42 43.20 -2.91
CA LYS A 54 -15.89 43.08 -2.89
C LYS A 54 -16.43 43.12 -4.31
N ILE A 55 -17.33 42.21 -4.67
CA ILE A 55 -17.88 42.13 -6.03
C ILE A 55 -18.82 43.30 -6.28
N GLU A 56 -18.52 44.11 -7.30
CA GLU A 56 -19.29 45.27 -7.73
C GLU A 56 -20.39 44.88 -8.74
N SER A 57 -20.05 44.06 -9.74
CA SER A 57 -21.01 43.57 -10.74
C SER A 57 -20.62 42.19 -11.27
N VAL A 58 -21.61 41.34 -11.53
CA VAL A 58 -21.43 40.06 -12.26
C VAL A 58 -21.90 40.27 -13.69
N ASN A 59 -21.02 40.02 -14.68
CA ASN A 59 -21.24 40.39 -16.09
C ASN A 59 -21.69 39.21 -16.97
N ILE A 60 -21.81 38.01 -16.40
CA ILE A 60 -22.20 36.76 -17.07
C ILE A 60 -23.38 36.10 -16.35
N LYS A 61 -24.07 35.18 -17.02
CA LYS A 61 -25.16 34.35 -16.50
C LYS A 61 -24.91 32.87 -16.78
N VAL A 62 -25.57 31.99 -16.02
CA VAL A 62 -25.57 30.55 -16.30
C VAL A 62 -26.17 30.30 -17.68
N GLY A 63 -25.48 29.52 -18.50
CA GLY A 63 -25.80 29.25 -19.91
C GLY A 63 -25.06 30.15 -20.92
N ASP A 64 -24.38 31.21 -20.47
CA ASP A 64 -23.55 32.02 -21.36
C ASP A 64 -22.31 31.24 -21.83
N LYS A 65 -21.86 31.50 -23.07
CA LYS A 65 -20.62 30.93 -23.61
C LYS A 65 -19.52 31.98 -23.53
N VAL A 66 -18.40 31.60 -22.92
CA VAL A 66 -17.27 32.50 -22.67
C VAL A 66 -15.97 31.94 -23.25
N SER A 67 -15.07 32.84 -23.65
CA SER A 67 -13.75 32.56 -24.19
C SER A 67 -12.69 33.33 -23.40
N LYS A 68 -11.41 32.95 -23.57
CA LYS A 68 -10.25 33.67 -23.00
C LYS A 68 -10.39 35.18 -23.23
N GLY A 69 -10.29 35.96 -22.16
CA GLY A 69 -10.37 37.43 -22.20
C GLY A 69 -11.77 38.03 -22.01
N ASP A 70 -12.83 37.24 -21.99
CA ASP A 70 -14.19 37.74 -21.68
C ASP A 70 -14.30 38.20 -20.22
N ILE A 71 -15.10 39.23 -19.95
CA ILE A 71 -15.26 39.78 -18.60
C ILE A 71 -16.25 38.94 -17.80
N LEU A 72 -15.80 38.37 -16.68
CA LEU A 72 -16.64 37.61 -15.75
C LEU A 72 -17.36 38.52 -14.76
N LEU A 73 -16.61 39.35 -14.05
CA LEU A 73 -17.12 40.26 -13.03
C LEU A 73 -16.16 41.42 -12.77
N SER A 74 -16.68 42.46 -12.12
CA SER A 74 -15.91 43.63 -11.69
C SER A 74 -15.83 43.65 -10.16
N ILE A 75 -14.63 43.85 -9.62
CA ILE A 75 -14.31 43.76 -8.19
C ILE A 75 -13.84 45.12 -7.71
N GLU A 76 -14.44 45.62 -6.64
CA GLU A 76 -13.95 46.77 -5.90
C GLU A 76 -12.77 46.32 -5.03
N SER A 77 -11.57 46.57 -5.54
CA SER A 77 -10.32 46.32 -4.84
C SER A 77 -10.21 47.26 -3.64
N SER A 78 -10.18 46.68 -2.44
CA SER A 78 -9.63 47.34 -1.26
C SER A 78 -8.12 47.41 -1.45
N LYS A 79 -7.60 48.55 -1.91
CA LYS A 79 -6.17 48.83 -1.77
C LYS A 79 -5.84 48.90 -0.27
N GLU A 80 -5.50 47.77 0.33
CA GLU A 80 -4.31 47.79 1.15
C GLU A 80 -3.16 47.97 0.17
N SER A 81 -2.63 49.19 0.12
CA SER A 81 -1.23 49.38 -0.25
C SER A 81 -0.41 48.30 0.45
N PRO A 82 0.63 47.71 -0.16
CA PRO A 82 1.69 47.18 0.65
C PRO A 82 2.21 48.38 1.44
N SER A 83 1.71 48.57 2.66
CA SER A 83 2.53 49.23 3.66
C SER A 83 3.77 48.36 3.69
N GLU A 84 4.91 48.93 3.36
CA GLU A 84 6.15 48.57 4.04
C GLU A 84 5.77 48.48 5.52
N LYS A 85 5.46 47.26 5.99
CA LYS A 85 5.59 46.99 7.40
C LYS A 85 7.09 47.14 7.61
N PRO A 86 7.52 48.13 8.41
CA PRO A 86 8.92 48.19 8.77
C PRO A 86 9.27 46.81 9.31
N ILE A 87 10.40 46.29 8.83
CA ILE A 87 11.05 45.12 9.40
C ILE A 87 10.90 45.25 10.93
N PRO A 88 10.34 44.27 11.64
CA PRO A 88 10.30 44.32 13.10
C PRO A 88 11.71 44.69 13.57
N LYS A 89 11.87 45.66 14.48
CA LYS A 89 13.21 46.07 14.96
C LYS A 89 14.03 44.87 15.46
N ASP A 90 13.35 43.81 15.87
CA ASP A 90 13.94 42.53 16.23
C ASP A 90 14.52 41.77 15.01
N THR A 91 13.88 41.78 13.85
CA THR A 91 14.39 41.13 12.62
C THR A 91 15.56 41.91 12.00
N GLU A 92 15.58 43.24 12.09
CA GLU A 92 16.73 44.06 11.67
C GLU A 92 17.93 43.87 12.62
N SER A 93 17.65 43.64 13.92
CA SER A 93 18.68 43.27 14.91
C SER A 93 19.20 41.84 14.74
N ILE A 94 18.36 40.91 14.29
CA ILE A 94 18.72 39.51 14.00
C ILE A 94 19.53 39.41 12.70
N ILE A 95 19.22 40.21 11.68
CA ILE A 95 20.02 40.27 10.44
C ILE A 95 21.38 40.93 10.71
N LYS A 96 21.44 42.02 11.50
CA LYS A 96 22.73 42.60 11.94
C LYS A 96 23.52 41.69 12.88
N GLN A 97 22.86 40.91 13.73
CA GLN A 97 23.52 39.88 14.56
C GLN A 97 24.06 38.74 13.68
N ALA A 98 23.29 38.25 12.71
CA ALA A 98 23.73 37.21 11.76
C ALA A 98 24.89 37.68 10.88
N GLU A 99 24.89 38.93 10.41
CA GLU A 99 26.01 39.51 9.65
C GLU A 99 27.25 39.82 10.50
N SER A 100 27.09 40.08 11.81
CA SER A 100 28.21 40.27 12.75
C SER A 100 28.85 38.95 13.22
N VAL A 101 28.09 37.86 13.25
CA VAL A 101 28.58 36.51 13.57
C VAL A 101 29.38 35.93 12.39
N LEU A 102 29.04 36.28 11.15
CA LEU A 102 29.78 35.87 9.94
C LEU A 102 31.11 36.61 9.71
N LYS A 103 31.47 37.60 10.55
CA LYS A 103 32.72 38.39 10.40
C LYS A 103 33.71 38.32 11.57
N ASN A 104 33.44 37.56 12.64
CA ASN A 104 34.28 37.56 13.84
C ASN A 104 34.71 36.16 14.33
N GLU A 105 35.07 35.25 13.42
CA GLU A 105 35.98 34.15 13.78
C GLU A 105 37.43 34.54 13.46
N LYS A 106 38.08 35.23 14.41
CA LYS A 106 39.54 35.19 14.61
C LYS A 106 39.90 35.86 15.93
N LYS A 107 39.94 35.05 16.99
CA LYS A 107 40.93 35.04 18.10
C LYS A 107 40.28 34.49 19.38
N GLU A 108 40.83 33.39 19.88
CA GLU A 108 41.06 33.08 21.31
C GLU A 108 41.88 31.78 21.32
N GLU A 109 43.18 31.87 21.59
CA GLU A 109 43.86 31.78 22.89
C GLU A 109 43.62 30.45 23.64
N ALA A 110 44.73 29.72 23.75
CA ALA A 110 44.83 28.36 24.24
C ALA A 110 44.67 28.27 25.76
N SER A 111 43.92 27.28 26.22
CA SER A 111 44.07 26.73 27.56
C SER A 111 44.46 25.25 27.47
N GLN A 112 45.60 24.93 28.07
CA GLN A 112 46.20 23.61 28.10
C GLN A 112 45.40 22.69 29.03
N GLN A 113 44.88 21.58 28.49
CA GLN A 113 44.60 20.37 29.27
C GLN A 113 45.40 19.22 28.67
N SER A 114 46.20 18.57 29.53
CA SER A 114 47.14 17.51 29.19
C SER A 114 46.42 16.26 28.64
N PRO A 115 46.94 15.62 27.58
CA PRO A 115 46.31 14.44 27.00
C PRO A 115 46.53 13.19 27.88
N ALA A 116 45.44 12.45 28.11
CA ALA A 116 45.49 11.06 28.54
C ALA A 116 46.02 10.18 27.38
N PRO A 117 46.73 9.08 27.66
CA PRO A 117 47.49 8.36 26.64
C PRO A 117 46.60 7.68 25.59
N GLU A 118 46.87 8.00 24.32
CA GLU A 118 46.26 7.46 23.11
C GLU A 118 46.57 5.97 22.91
N LYS A 119 45.57 5.20 22.49
CA LYS A 119 45.75 3.87 21.91
C LYS A 119 45.61 3.97 20.39
N LYS A 120 46.68 3.58 19.68
CA LYS A 120 46.78 3.52 18.22
C LYS A 120 45.61 2.76 17.59
N GLN A 121 44.87 3.42 16.68
CA GLN A 121 44.06 2.72 15.69
C GLN A 121 44.99 1.91 14.80
N THR A 122 44.69 0.63 14.58
CA THR A 122 45.50 -0.19 13.67
C THR A 122 44.77 -0.33 12.35
N ILE A 123 45.35 0.27 11.31
CA ILE A 123 44.86 0.21 9.94
C ILE A 123 45.26 -1.15 9.36
N ILE A 124 44.29 -1.83 8.77
CA ILE A 124 44.45 -3.12 8.09
C ILE A 124 44.90 -2.84 6.65
N GLN A 125 46.15 -3.16 6.30
CA GLN A 125 46.64 -3.08 4.92
C GLN A 125 46.41 -4.39 4.19
N VAL A 126 45.67 -4.35 3.08
CA VAL A 126 45.58 -5.47 2.13
C VAL A 126 46.71 -5.31 1.12
N THR A 127 47.71 -6.17 1.16
CA THR A 127 48.77 -6.22 0.13
C THR A 127 48.19 -6.77 -1.17
N ASN A 128 48.41 -6.03 -2.27
CA ASN A 128 47.98 -6.43 -3.61
C ASN A 128 49.20 -6.95 -4.39
N GLU A 129 49.24 -8.25 -4.71
CA GLU A 129 50.40 -8.89 -5.39
C GLU A 129 50.61 -8.39 -6.84
N ASN A 130 49.71 -7.55 -7.36
CA ASN A 130 49.78 -6.92 -8.67
C ASN A 130 50.09 -5.41 -8.61
N ASP A 131 50.55 -4.89 -7.46
CA ASP A 131 50.94 -3.49 -7.32
C ASP A 131 52.27 -3.23 -8.04
N ILE A 132 52.24 -2.34 -9.05
CA ILE A 132 53.41 -2.00 -9.86
C ILE A 132 54.39 -1.08 -9.13
N ASP A 133 53.91 -0.32 -8.14
CA ASP A 133 54.73 0.54 -7.27
C ASP A 133 54.12 0.63 -5.86
N PRO A 134 54.48 -0.31 -4.96
CA PRO A 134 53.99 -0.33 -3.59
C PRO A 134 54.35 0.91 -2.77
N LEU A 135 55.43 1.63 -3.11
CA LEU A 135 55.83 2.84 -2.39
C LEU A 135 54.91 4.01 -2.74
N GLU A 136 54.61 4.19 -4.02
CA GLU A 136 53.63 5.21 -4.45
C GLU A 136 52.25 4.94 -3.84
N THR A 137 51.78 3.68 -3.88
CA THR A 137 50.50 3.30 -3.25
C THR A 137 50.51 3.59 -1.75
N GLN A 138 51.61 3.31 -1.05
CA GLN A 138 51.78 3.62 0.36
C GLN A 138 51.66 5.12 0.64
N ASP A 139 52.33 5.97 -0.14
CA ASP A 139 52.30 7.43 0.02
C ASP A 139 50.87 7.99 -0.13
N TRP A 140 50.09 7.47 -1.08
CA TRP A 140 48.67 7.85 -1.26
C TRP A 140 47.80 7.42 -0.07
N LEU A 141 48.00 6.21 0.45
CA LEU A 141 47.26 5.70 1.61
C LEU A 141 47.62 6.47 2.90
N GLU A 142 48.90 6.79 3.10
CA GLU A 142 49.36 7.61 4.23
C GLU A 142 48.84 9.04 4.14
N SER A 143 48.82 9.62 2.94
CA SER A 143 48.26 10.96 2.71
C SER A 143 46.76 11.01 3.05
N LEU A 144 46.00 10.01 2.63
CA LEU A 144 44.58 9.92 2.98
C LEU A 144 44.38 9.72 4.49
N SER A 145 45.20 8.87 5.12
CA SER A 145 45.15 8.59 6.56
C SER A 145 45.44 9.85 7.37
N ALA A 146 46.47 10.63 6.99
CA ALA A 146 46.80 11.89 7.63
C ALA A 146 45.66 12.92 7.54
N VAL A 147 44.92 12.96 6.43
CA VAL A 147 43.71 13.81 6.29
C VAL A 147 42.60 13.34 7.22
N VAL A 148 42.36 12.03 7.31
CA VAL A 148 41.35 11.48 8.22
C VAL A 148 41.69 11.82 9.68
N GLU A 149 42.95 11.65 10.08
CA GLU A 149 43.42 11.95 11.44
C GLU A 149 43.30 13.44 11.79
N LYS A 150 43.65 14.33 10.86
CA LYS A 150 43.71 15.78 11.11
C LYS A 150 42.39 16.50 10.88
N ASP A 151 41.75 16.25 9.74
CA ASP A 151 40.62 17.04 9.22
C ASP A 151 39.31 16.21 9.15
N GLY A 152 39.37 14.90 9.43
CA GLY A 152 38.21 14.02 9.60
C GLY A 152 37.63 13.42 8.31
N ASN A 153 36.67 12.50 8.49
CA ASN A 153 36.09 11.69 7.42
C ASN A 153 35.39 12.51 6.31
N GLN A 154 34.75 13.62 6.65
CA GLN A 154 34.07 14.46 5.65
C GLN A 154 35.05 15.07 4.64
N ARG A 155 36.23 15.49 5.12
CA ARG A 155 37.29 16.02 4.24
C ARG A 155 37.89 14.94 3.36
N ALA A 156 38.14 13.75 3.92
CA ALA A 156 38.60 12.60 3.16
C ALA A 156 37.62 12.21 2.04
N HIS A 157 36.32 12.13 2.33
CA HIS A 157 35.29 11.89 1.32
C HIS A 157 35.27 12.96 0.21
N PHE A 158 35.40 14.23 0.57
CA PHE A 158 35.49 15.30 -0.41
C PHE A 158 36.69 15.10 -1.35
N LEU A 159 37.88 14.81 -0.80
CA LEU A 159 39.08 14.59 -1.62
C LEU A 159 38.95 13.38 -2.54
N ILE A 160 38.42 12.25 -2.04
CA ILE A 160 38.18 11.06 -2.85
C ILE A 160 37.21 11.38 -4.00
N LYS A 161 36.14 12.13 -3.73
CA LYS A 161 35.19 12.57 -4.76
C LYS A 161 35.88 13.42 -5.84
N GLU A 162 36.71 14.38 -5.44
CA GLU A 162 37.45 15.21 -6.38
C GLU A 162 38.47 14.40 -7.20
N LEU A 163 39.16 13.44 -6.58
CA LEU A 163 40.06 12.52 -7.29
C LEU A 163 39.32 11.64 -8.30
N ILE A 164 38.13 11.15 -7.95
CA ILE A 164 37.25 10.41 -8.86
C ILE A 164 36.81 11.30 -10.04
N ASN A 165 36.36 12.52 -9.76
CA ASN A 165 35.97 13.49 -10.80
C ASN A 165 37.15 13.79 -11.74
N LYS A 166 38.35 13.96 -11.18
CA LYS A 166 39.58 14.18 -11.95
C LYS A 166 39.93 12.96 -12.79
N ALA A 167 39.84 11.75 -12.24
CA ALA A 167 40.06 10.51 -12.98
C ALA A 167 39.08 10.32 -14.15
N TYR A 168 37.80 10.71 -14.00
CA TYR A 168 36.85 10.74 -15.12
C TYR A 168 37.25 11.74 -16.21
N GLN A 169 37.72 12.95 -15.84
CA GLN A 169 38.20 13.95 -16.80
C GLN A 169 39.43 13.48 -17.57
N GLU A 170 40.32 12.73 -16.92
CA GLU A 170 41.52 12.13 -17.52
C GLU A 170 41.24 10.83 -18.30
N GLY A 171 39.98 10.38 -18.37
CA GLY A 171 39.57 9.22 -19.15
C GLY A 171 39.85 7.86 -18.50
N ALA A 172 40.11 7.81 -17.19
CA ALA A 172 40.30 6.56 -16.46
C ALA A 172 38.97 5.83 -16.20
N ASN A 173 38.92 4.53 -16.45
CA ASN A 173 37.82 3.67 -16.02
C ASN A 173 37.98 3.34 -14.54
N ILE A 174 37.21 4.00 -13.68
CA ILE A 174 37.23 3.73 -12.23
C ILE A 174 36.40 2.47 -11.95
N PRO A 175 36.97 1.43 -11.29
CA PRO A 175 36.19 0.28 -10.87
C PRO A 175 35.18 0.73 -9.81
N TYR A 176 33.91 0.76 -10.20
CA TYR A 176 32.82 1.13 -9.31
C TYR A 176 32.58 0.00 -8.31
N THR A 177 32.87 0.25 -7.03
CA THR A 177 32.56 -0.69 -5.95
C THR A 177 31.33 -0.20 -5.19
N GLN A 178 30.19 -0.88 -5.36
CA GLN A 178 28.96 -0.59 -4.60
C GLN A 178 28.98 -1.21 -3.19
N HIS A 179 30.01 -1.99 -2.86
CA HIS A 179 30.05 -2.81 -1.67
C HIS A 179 31.19 -2.39 -0.76
N THR A 180 30.92 -2.32 0.54
CA THR A 180 31.96 -2.22 1.56
C THR A 180 32.46 -3.61 1.95
N PRO A 181 33.62 -3.72 2.65
CA PRO A 181 34.11 -5.01 3.15
C PRO A 181 33.05 -5.78 3.95
N TYR A 182 33.13 -7.12 3.94
CA TYR A 182 32.15 -8.03 4.54
C TYR A 182 32.31 -8.13 6.07
N ILE A 183 32.25 -6.97 6.73
CA ILE A 183 32.30 -6.74 8.17
C ILE A 183 31.14 -5.84 8.61
N ASN A 184 31.04 -5.56 9.91
CA ASN A 184 30.02 -4.67 10.46
C ASN A 184 30.23 -3.23 9.94
N THR A 185 29.14 -2.52 9.66
CA THR A 185 29.20 -1.09 9.32
C THR A 185 29.67 -0.24 10.51
N ILE A 186 29.28 -0.63 11.73
CA ILE A 186 29.64 0.06 12.96
C ILE A 186 30.83 -0.69 13.60
N PRO A 187 32.00 -0.05 13.75
CA PRO A 187 33.13 -0.66 14.44
C PRO A 187 32.93 -0.64 15.97
N PRO A 188 33.57 -1.56 16.72
CA PRO A 188 33.35 -1.71 18.18
C PRO A 188 33.53 -0.43 19.00
N GLU A 189 34.47 0.43 18.62
CA GLU A 189 34.74 1.71 19.29
C GLU A 189 33.62 2.76 19.09
N ALA A 190 32.78 2.61 18.06
CA ALA A 190 31.64 3.48 17.76
C ALA A 190 30.31 2.91 18.26
N GLU A 191 30.31 1.72 18.87
CA GLU A 191 29.09 1.06 19.33
C GLU A 191 28.48 1.74 20.55
N VAL A 192 27.24 2.19 20.40
CA VAL A 192 26.43 2.65 21.52
C VAL A 192 26.01 1.45 22.36
N LYS A 193 26.29 1.51 23.67
CA LYS A 193 25.95 0.44 24.61
C LYS A 193 24.48 0.51 25.04
N SER A 194 23.80 -0.64 25.04
CA SER A 194 22.46 -0.77 25.61
C SER A 194 22.49 -0.55 27.13
N ASN A 195 21.45 0.11 27.65
CA ASN A 195 21.18 0.21 29.09
C ASN A 195 20.36 -0.99 29.63
N GLY A 196 20.15 -2.02 28.81
CA GLY A 196 19.46 -3.26 29.15
C GLY A 196 20.28 -4.24 29.97
N ASP A 197 19.63 -4.97 30.88
CA ASP A 197 20.26 -6.12 31.55
C ASP A 197 20.27 -7.31 30.59
N GLN A 198 21.43 -7.53 29.96
CA GLN A 198 21.61 -8.59 28.96
C GLN A 198 21.45 -10.01 29.54
N ASN A 199 21.66 -10.20 30.84
CA ASN A 199 21.44 -11.50 31.46
C ASN A 199 19.95 -11.79 31.61
N ILE A 200 19.16 -10.81 32.06
CA ILE A 200 17.70 -10.94 32.15
C ILE A 200 17.10 -11.07 30.75
N GLU A 201 17.51 -10.23 29.80
CA GLU A 201 17.01 -10.25 28.42
C GLU A 201 17.32 -11.58 27.72
N ARG A 202 18.52 -12.14 27.93
CA ARG A 202 18.85 -13.49 27.43
C ARG A 202 17.88 -14.53 27.99
N ARG A 203 17.59 -14.51 29.30
CA ARG A 203 16.64 -15.46 29.91
C ARG A 203 15.24 -15.30 29.33
N ILE A 204 14.72 -14.07 29.25
CA ILE A 204 13.41 -13.79 28.63
C ILE A 204 13.37 -14.32 27.19
N ARG A 205 14.38 -14.00 26.38
CA ARG A 205 14.47 -14.44 24.99
C ARG A 205 14.52 -15.96 24.86
N SER A 206 15.21 -16.66 25.77
CA SER A 206 15.20 -18.12 25.86
C SER A 206 13.80 -18.68 26.12
N LEU A 207 13.05 -18.07 27.05
CA LEU A 207 11.67 -18.49 27.35
C LEU A 207 10.72 -18.28 26.17
N ILE A 208 10.86 -17.15 25.46
CA ILE A 208 10.06 -16.87 24.25
C ILE A 208 10.38 -17.90 23.16
N ARG A 209 11.66 -18.24 22.95
CA ARG A 209 12.10 -19.28 22.01
C ARG A 209 11.46 -20.64 22.33
N TRP A 210 11.55 -21.06 23.59
CA TRP A 210 10.94 -22.31 24.04
C TRP A 210 9.43 -22.33 23.80
N ASN A 211 8.71 -21.33 24.29
CA ASN A 211 7.25 -21.29 24.17
C ASN A 211 6.78 -21.25 22.71
N ALA A 212 7.53 -20.56 21.83
CA ALA A 212 7.25 -20.55 20.40
C ALA A 212 7.42 -21.94 19.77
N ALA A 213 8.51 -22.64 20.09
CA ALA A 213 8.76 -24.00 19.60
C ALA A 213 7.73 -25.00 20.17
N ALA A 214 7.49 -24.96 21.48
CA ALA A 214 6.51 -25.79 22.17
C ALA A 214 5.11 -25.64 21.57
N MET A 215 4.70 -24.41 21.24
CA MET A 215 3.39 -24.14 20.65
C MET A 215 3.22 -24.84 19.30
N VAL A 216 4.23 -24.74 18.42
CA VAL A 216 4.22 -25.39 17.11
C VAL A 216 4.27 -26.92 17.28
N VAL A 217 5.13 -27.44 18.15
CA VAL A 217 5.27 -28.89 18.38
C VAL A 217 3.98 -29.48 18.97
N ARG A 218 3.36 -28.84 19.97
CA ARG A 218 2.08 -29.29 20.55
C ARG A 218 0.96 -29.32 19.50
N ALA A 219 0.87 -28.29 18.66
CA ALA A 219 -0.11 -28.25 17.57
C ALA A 219 0.09 -29.44 16.61
N ASN A 220 1.32 -29.69 16.16
CA ASN A 220 1.63 -30.77 15.20
C ASN A 220 1.62 -32.18 15.83
N LYS A 221 1.74 -32.30 17.15
CA LYS A 221 1.57 -33.57 17.87
C LYS A 221 0.10 -34.00 17.90
N LYS A 222 -0.83 -33.03 18.00
CA LYS A 222 -2.28 -33.28 17.94
C LYS A 222 -2.77 -33.37 16.49
N PHE A 223 -2.33 -32.46 15.63
CA PHE A 223 -2.81 -32.28 14.25
C PHE A 223 -1.63 -31.93 13.32
N PRO A 224 -0.94 -32.94 12.74
CA PRO A 224 0.27 -32.74 11.92
C PRO A 224 0.09 -31.85 10.68
N GLU A 225 -1.14 -31.68 10.20
CA GLU A 225 -1.50 -30.88 9.04
C GLU A 225 -1.51 -29.37 9.30
N LEU A 226 -1.59 -28.93 10.56
CA LEU A 226 -1.65 -27.50 10.90
C LEU A 226 -0.37 -26.77 10.49
N GLY A 227 0.79 -27.43 10.55
CA GLY A 227 2.08 -26.82 10.29
C GLY A 227 2.48 -25.77 11.32
N GLY A 228 3.26 -24.77 10.90
CA GLY A 228 3.89 -23.78 11.78
C GLY A 228 5.40 -23.75 11.60
N HIS A 229 6.02 -22.62 11.96
CA HIS A 229 7.42 -22.35 11.65
C HIS A 229 8.20 -22.09 12.93
N ILE A 230 9.27 -22.86 13.17
CA ILE A 230 10.17 -22.66 14.32
C ILE A 230 11.43 -21.92 13.86
N GLY A 231 12.01 -22.32 12.74
CA GLY A 231 13.33 -21.86 12.29
C GLY A 231 13.43 -20.36 11.97
N THR A 232 12.36 -19.76 11.43
CA THR A 232 12.32 -18.32 11.10
C THR A 232 12.44 -17.49 12.37
N PHE A 233 11.54 -17.68 13.34
CA PHE A 233 11.60 -16.91 14.59
C PHE A 233 12.89 -17.20 15.37
N ALA A 234 13.36 -18.46 15.38
CA ALA A 234 14.63 -18.80 16.01
C ALA A 234 15.81 -17.97 15.46
N SER A 235 15.84 -17.70 14.14
CA SER A 235 16.87 -16.85 13.55
C SER A 235 16.75 -15.37 13.94
N ALA A 236 15.53 -14.86 14.09
CA ALA A 236 15.25 -13.43 14.26
C ALA A 236 14.93 -13.00 15.71
N ALA A 237 14.85 -13.92 16.68
CA ALA A 237 14.34 -13.59 18.01
C ALA A 237 15.18 -12.51 18.74
N THR A 238 16.49 -12.43 18.48
CA THR A 238 17.32 -11.35 19.04
C THR A 238 16.97 -9.99 18.43
N LEU A 239 16.67 -9.94 17.12
CA LEU A 239 16.24 -8.72 16.44
C LEU A 239 14.93 -8.18 17.03
N TYR A 240 13.95 -9.07 17.23
CA TYR A 240 12.67 -8.70 17.84
C TYR A 240 12.79 -8.32 19.31
N ASP A 241 13.61 -9.03 20.07
CA ASP A 241 13.77 -8.79 21.51
C ASP A 241 14.40 -7.42 21.79
N VAL A 242 15.46 -7.07 21.07
CA VAL A 242 16.10 -5.74 21.17
C VAL A 242 15.09 -4.64 20.83
N GLY A 243 14.34 -4.80 19.73
CA GLY A 243 13.30 -3.86 19.32
C GLY A 243 12.20 -3.68 20.38
N MET A 244 11.67 -4.77 20.92
CA MET A 244 10.60 -4.75 21.92
C MET A 244 11.03 -4.19 23.28
N ASN A 245 12.30 -4.36 23.67
CA ASN A 245 12.78 -3.90 24.98
C ASN A 245 13.26 -2.45 24.97
N HIS A 246 13.70 -1.92 23.81
CA HIS A 246 14.39 -0.62 23.76
C HIS A 246 13.85 0.40 22.77
N PHE A 247 13.17 -0.02 21.68
CA PHE A 247 12.89 0.88 20.57
C PHE A 247 11.40 1.12 20.33
N TRP A 248 10.58 0.06 20.28
CA TRP A 248 9.22 0.18 19.76
C TRP A 248 8.25 0.71 20.78
N ARG A 249 7.81 1.95 20.54
CA ARG A 249 6.85 2.64 21.39
C ARG A 249 5.44 2.24 20.97
N ALA A 250 4.65 1.73 21.92
CA ALA A 250 3.26 1.40 21.68
C ALA A 250 2.39 2.66 21.65
N LYS A 251 1.26 2.55 20.96
CA LYS A 251 0.23 3.58 20.90
C LYS A 251 -0.40 3.79 22.28
N ASN A 252 -0.55 5.04 22.68
CA ASN A 252 -1.21 5.43 23.92
C ASN A 252 -1.86 6.82 23.77
N ASN A 253 -2.35 7.38 24.87
CA ASN A 253 -3.04 8.67 24.91
C ASN A 253 -2.14 9.89 24.60
N LYS A 254 -0.82 9.74 24.53
CA LYS A 254 0.14 10.83 24.25
C LYS A 254 1.00 10.58 23.01
N PHE A 255 0.97 9.37 22.44
CA PHE A 255 1.85 8.97 21.34
C PHE A 255 1.14 7.97 20.42
N GLY A 256 1.19 8.22 19.10
CA GLY A 256 0.47 7.44 18.08
C GLY A 256 1.03 6.04 17.81
N GLY A 257 2.17 5.67 18.42
CA GLY A 257 2.78 4.35 18.30
C GLY A 257 3.67 4.19 17.06
N ASP A 258 4.78 3.47 17.22
CA ASP A 258 5.58 3.00 16.09
C ASP A 258 4.83 1.87 15.37
N LEU A 259 4.98 1.77 14.06
CA LEU A 259 4.28 0.79 13.22
C LEU A 259 5.26 -0.32 12.84
N VAL A 260 4.96 -1.58 13.19
CA VAL A 260 5.87 -2.71 12.99
C VAL A 260 5.21 -3.77 12.09
N TYR A 261 5.73 -3.92 10.87
CA TYR A 261 5.39 -4.97 9.93
C TYR A 261 6.20 -6.22 10.30
N PHE A 262 5.66 -7.01 11.23
CA PHE A 262 6.27 -8.28 11.65
C PHE A 262 6.32 -9.26 10.48
N GLN A 263 7.43 -9.97 10.31
CA GLN A 263 7.52 -11.04 9.33
C GLN A 263 6.49 -12.13 9.67
N GLY A 264 5.58 -12.47 8.74
CA GLY A 264 4.41 -13.30 9.07
C GLY A 264 4.77 -14.63 9.72
N HIS A 265 5.79 -15.30 9.20
CA HIS A 265 6.28 -16.60 9.67
C HIS A 265 6.91 -16.57 11.07
N SER A 266 7.12 -15.39 11.66
CA SER A 266 7.62 -15.20 13.02
C SER A 266 6.50 -15.06 14.07
N ALA A 267 5.22 -15.14 13.67
CA ALA A 267 4.06 -15.03 14.55
C ALA A 267 4.14 -15.88 15.84
N PRO A 268 4.64 -17.15 15.83
CA PRO A 268 4.79 -17.94 17.04
C PRO A 268 5.59 -17.27 18.15
N GLY A 269 6.66 -16.56 17.80
CA GLY A 269 7.46 -15.81 18.76
C GLY A 269 6.73 -14.62 19.37
N ILE A 270 5.90 -13.94 18.58
CA ILE A 270 5.11 -12.80 19.04
C ILE A 270 4.01 -13.27 19.99
N TYR A 271 3.36 -14.41 19.72
CA TYR A 271 2.41 -15.02 20.63
C TYR A 271 3.07 -15.50 21.93
N ALA A 272 4.24 -16.14 21.83
CA ALA A 272 5.02 -16.57 22.99
C ALA A 272 5.41 -15.39 23.89
N ARG A 273 5.81 -14.25 23.30
CA ARG A 273 6.05 -13.01 24.06
C ARG A 273 4.76 -12.50 24.72
N ALA A 274 3.66 -12.43 23.97
CA ALA A 274 2.38 -11.97 24.49
C ALA A 274 1.84 -12.86 25.64
N PHE A 275 2.15 -14.15 25.63
CA PHE A 275 1.87 -15.07 26.73
C PHE A 275 2.67 -14.73 28.01
N LEU A 276 3.97 -14.45 27.88
CA LEU A 276 4.80 -14.00 29.01
C LEU A 276 4.33 -12.63 29.55
N GLU A 277 3.90 -11.72 28.67
CA GLU A 277 3.31 -10.43 29.06
C GLU A 277 1.92 -10.59 29.73
N GLY A 278 1.31 -11.78 29.66
CA GLY A 278 -0.01 -12.07 30.22
C GLY A 278 -1.19 -11.63 29.35
N ARG A 279 -0.96 -11.31 28.07
CA ARG A 279 -2.00 -10.93 27.11
C ARG A 279 -2.68 -12.12 26.46
N LEU A 280 -1.97 -13.26 26.39
CA LEU A 280 -2.49 -14.54 25.94
C LEU A 280 -2.38 -15.56 27.05
N ASN A 281 -3.25 -16.57 27.03
CA ASN A 281 -3.21 -17.70 27.95
C ASN A 281 -2.87 -19.01 27.23
N GLU A 282 -2.56 -20.04 28.01
CA GLU A 282 -2.16 -21.36 27.49
C GLU A 282 -3.20 -21.98 26.55
N LYS A 283 -4.51 -21.83 26.83
CA LYS A 283 -5.56 -22.40 25.97
C LYS A 283 -5.54 -21.81 24.57
N GLN A 284 -5.20 -20.52 24.45
CA GLN A 284 -5.07 -19.84 23.15
C GLN A 284 -3.85 -20.36 22.40
N LEU A 285 -2.70 -20.52 23.08
CA LEU A 285 -1.50 -21.10 22.49
C LEU A 285 -1.76 -22.54 22.00
N ASP A 286 -2.47 -23.34 22.77
CA ASP A 286 -2.90 -24.69 22.39
C ASP A 286 -3.87 -24.74 21.20
N SER A 287 -4.49 -23.59 20.88
CA SER A 287 -5.41 -23.40 19.75
C SER A 287 -4.73 -22.64 18.60
N PHE A 288 -3.40 -22.61 18.55
CA PHE A 288 -2.65 -22.08 17.41
C PHE A 288 -3.08 -22.76 16.11
N ARG A 289 -3.41 -21.94 15.09
CA ARG A 289 -3.96 -22.33 13.79
C ARG A 289 -5.33 -23.02 13.84
N GLN A 290 -6.05 -22.89 14.96
CA GLN A 290 -7.37 -23.48 15.15
C GLN A 290 -8.36 -22.39 15.61
N GLU A 291 -8.85 -21.58 14.68
CA GLU A 291 -9.59 -20.35 14.97
C GLU A 291 -11.07 -20.37 14.54
N VAL A 292 -11.54 -21.47 13.94
CA VAL A 292 -12.97 -21.67 13.66
C VAL A 292 -13.80 -21.58 14.96
N LYS A 293 -13.22 -22.04 16.08
CA LYS A 293 -13.78 -21.81 17.41
C LYS A 293 -13.18 -20.53 17.99
N PRO A 294 -14.00 -19.68 18.65
CA PRO A 294 -13.50 -18.48 19.31
C PRO A 294 -12.35 -18.79 20.29
N GLY A 295 -11.33 -17.93 20.28
CA GLY A 295 -10.16 -18.06 21.17
C GLY A 295 -8.93 -18.72 20.56
N GLY A 296 -8.98 -19.15 19.28
CA GLY A 296 -7.80 -19.57 18.52
C GLY A 296 -6.85 -18.42 18.19
N LEU A 297 -5.64 -18.79 17.75
CA LEU A 297 -4.64 -17.84 17.24
C LEU A 297 -4.41 -18.08 15.75
N SER A 298 -4.47 -17.01 14.95
CA SER A 298 -4.22 -17.08 13.52
C SER A 298 -2.80 -17.55 13.22
N SER A 299 -2.62 -18.17 12.06
CA SER A 299 -1.30 -18.62 11.59
C SER A 299 -0.30 -17.46 11.45
N TYR A 300 -0.76 -16.30 11.01
CA TYR A 300 0.02 -15.13 10.63
C TYR A 300 -0.70 -13.82 11.02
N PRO A 301 -0.08 -12.64 10.77
CA PRO A 301 -0.70 -11.34 11.04
C PRO A 301 -1.93 -11.06 10.17
N HIS A 302 -3.11 -11.43 10.66
CA HIS A 302 -4.40 -11.21 9.98
C HIS A 302 -5.32 -10.32 10.82
N PRO A 303 -5.38 -9.00 10.56
CA PRO A 303 -6.27 -8.09 11.28
C PRO A 303 -7.75 -8.44 11.13
N TRP A 304 -8.16 -9.10 10.04
CA TRP A 304 -9.53 -9.60 9.90
C TRP A 304 -9.89 -10.64 10.97
N LEU A 305 -8.95 -11.56 11.24
CA LEU A 305 -9.15 -12.68 12.17
C LEU A 305 -8.85 -12.30 13.63
N MET A 306 -7.88 -11.42 13.86
CA MET A 306 -7.50 -10.93 15.19
C MET A 306 -7.50 -9.39 15.25
N PRO A 307 -8.67 -8.73 15.16
CA PRO A 307 -8.80 -7.28 14.94
C PRO A 307 -8.35 -6.38 16.10
N LYS A 308 -7.99 -6.99 17.24
CA LYS A 308 -7.45 -6.32 18.43
C LYS A 308 -5.96 -6.58 18.66
N PHE A 309 -5.34 -7.44 17.84
CA PHE A 309 -3.96 -7.88 18.03
C PHE A 309 -3.08 -7.49 16.83
N TRP A 310 -3.37 -8.03 15.64
CA TRP A 310 -2.55 -7.78 14.44
C TRP A 310 -2.96 -6.49 13.74
N GLN A 311 -1.98 -5.80 13.13
CA GLN A 311 -2.18 -4.52 12.43
C GLN A 311 -1.96 -4.61 10.92
N PHE A 312 -0.93 -5.33 10.49
CA PHE A 312 -0.47 -5.33 9.09
C PHE A 312 -0.31 -6.77 8.57
N PRO A 313 -0.95 -7.14 7.45
CA PRO A 313 -0.73 -8.43 6.80
C PRO A 313 0.58 -8.43 6.02
N THR A 314 1.40 -9.46 6.25
CA THR A 314 2.79 -9.53 5.76
C THR A 314 3.21 -10.92 5.28
N VAL A 315 2.32 -11.91 5.32
CA VAL A 315 2.71 -13.28 4.98
C VAL A 315 2.78 -13.53 3.47
N SER A 316 2.01 -12.79 2.68
CA SER A 316 2.28 -12.67 1.24
C SER A 316 3.52 -11.80 1.08
N MET A 317 4.64 -12.46 0.78
CA MET A 317 5.96 -11.86 0.72
C MET A 317 6.01 -10.80 -0.39
N GLY A 318 6.80 -9.75 -0.21
CA GLY A 318 6.85 -8.63 -1.15
C GLY A 318 5.83 -7.52 -0.87
N LEU A 319 4.64 -7.84 -0.34
CA LEU A 319 3.66 -6.81 0.01
C LEU A 319 4.09 -5.98 1.22
N GLY A 320 4.59 -6.63 2.27
CA GLY A 320 5.07 -5.99 3.50
C GLY A 320 6.04 -4.81 3.28
N PRO A 321 7.15 -4.97 2.55
CA PRO A 321 8.09 -3.89 2.28
C PRO A 321 7.47 -2.74 1.49
N MET A 322 6.68 -3.02 0.44
CA MET A 322 6.01 -1.97 -0.33
C MET A 322 5.01 -1.19 0.54
N LEU A 323 4.13 -1.90 1.26
CA LEU A 323 3.17 -1.29 2.18
C LEU A 323 3.86 -0.43 3.24
N ALA A 324 5.01 -0.86 3.77
CA ALA A 324 5.76 -0.09 4.77
C ALA A 324 6.35 1.21 4.19
N ILE A 325 6.85 1.20 2.95
CA ILE A 325 7.33 2.42 2.27
C ILE A 325 6.20 3.44 2.15
N TYR A 326 5.05 3.01 1.63
CA TYR A 326 3.91 3.90 1.44
C TYR A 326 3.24 4.31 2.75
N GLN A 327 3.27 3.46 3.78
CA GLN A 327 2.82 3.83 5.14
C GLN A 327 3.73 4.88 5.79
N ALA A 328 5.05 4.81 5.56
CA ALA A 328 5.99 5.83 6.03
C ALA A 328 5.81 7.16 5.30
N ARG A 329 5.64 7.11 3.97
CA ARG A 329 5.29 8.30 3.16
C ARG A 329 3.96 8.91 3.61
N TYR A 330 2.94 8.09 3.81
CA TYR A 330 1.62 8.56 4.22
C TYR A 330 1.64 9.21 5.61
N MET A 331 2.46 8.71 6.52
CA MET A 331 2.68 9.37 7.81
C MET A 331 3.28 10.79 7.64
N LYS A 332 4.26 10.96 6.74
CA LYS A 332 4.81 12.29 6.40
C LYS A 332 3.77 13.17 5.70
N TYR A 333 2.93 12.61 4.83
CA TYR A 333 1.80 13.31 4.22
C TYR A 333 0.84 13.88 5.28
N LEU A 334 0.42 13.07 6.26
CA LEU A 334 -0.46 13.54 7.34
C LEU A 334 0.19 14.65 8.18
N ILE A 335 1.50 14.54 8.44
CA ILE A 335 2.28 15.56 9.18
C ILE A 335 2.36 16.86 8.37
N ASN A 336 2.75 16.79 7.10
CA ASN A 336 2.94 17.94 6.23
C ASN A 336 1.62 18.67 5.93
N ARG A 337 0.50 17.95 5.93
CA ARG A 337 -0.85 18.54 5.87
C ARG A 337 -1.38 19.04 7.22
N GLY A 338 -0.61 18.92 8.30
CA GLY A 338 -1.00 19.37 9.64
C GLY A 338 -2.15 18.56 10.26
N LEU A 339 -2.42 17.36 9.76
CA LEU A 339 -3.53 16.50 10.22
C LEU A 339 -3.16 15.71 11.48
N ILE A 340 -1.87 15.39 11.65
CA ILE A 340 -1.31 14.81 12.87
C ILE A 340 -0.03 15.57 13.26
N LYS A 341 0.41 15.42 14.51
CA LYS A 341 1.68 15.97 14.97
C LYS A 341 2.85 15.09 14.55
N ASP A 342 3.99 15.71 14.27
CA ASP A 342 5.24 14.97 14.18
C ASP A 342 5.70 14.59 15.59
N GLU A 343 5.54 13.30 15.92
CA GLU A 343 5.95 12.73 17.20
C GLU A 343 7.27 11.94 17.07
N GLY A 344 7.93 12.00 15.91
CA GLY A 344 9.12 11.19 15.62
C GLY A 344 8.82 9.70 15.56
N ARG A 345 7.59 9.31 15.16
CA ARG A 345 7.14 7.92 14.97
C ARG A 345 7.94 7.24 13.85
N LYS A 346 8.17 5.94 13.97
CA LYS A 346 8.90 5.12 12.99
C LYS A 346 8.04 3.98 12.44
N VAL A 347 8.31 3.61 11.19
CA VAL A 347 7.78 2.43 10.51
C VAL A 347 8.92 1.43 10.35
N TRP A 348 8.72 0.22 10.88
CA TRP A 348 9.69 -0.88 10.85
C TRP A 348 9.17 -2.02 9.99
N ALA A 349 9.95 -2.47 9.02
CA ALA A 349 9.61 -3.63 8.19
C ALA A 349 10.61 -4.78 8.42
N PHE A 350 10.10 -5.92 8.88
CA PHE A 350 10.89 -7.13 9.09
C PHE A 350 10.75 -8.09 7.93
N LEU A 351 11.85 -8.33 7.24
CA LEU A 351 11.88 -8.99 5.94
C LEU A 351 12.80 -10.20 5.96
N GLY A 352 12.51 -11.20 5.11
CA GLY A 352 13.44 -12.27 4.80
C GLY A 352 14.38 -11.85 3.66
N ASP A 353 15.61 -12.35 3.65
CA ASP A 353 16.51 -12.21 2.50
C ASP A 353 15.95 -12.89 1.24
N GLY A 354 15.32 -14.06 1.38
CA GLY A 354 14.63 -14.71 0.27
C GLY A 354 13.36 -13.99 -0.22
N GLU A 355 12.71 -13.21 0.65
CA GLU A 355 11.55 -12.36 0.29
C GLU A 355 11.97 -11.18 -0.61
N MET A 356 13.25 -10.79 -0.58
CA MET A 356 13.76 -9.73 -1.44
C MET A 356 13.86 -10.13 -2.92
N ASP A 357 13.61 -11.41 -3.27
CA ASP A 357 13.47 -11.85 -4.66
C ASP A 357 12.12 -11.40 -5.27
N GLU A 358 11.11 -11.07 -4.45
CA GLU A 358 9.82 -10.57 -4.95
C GLU A 358 9.98 -9.16 -5.55
N PRO A 359 9.46 -8.89 -6.76
CA PRO A 359 9.58 -7.57 -7.40
C PRO A 359 9.11 -6.42 -6.51
N GLU A 360 8.05 -6.63 -5.72
CA GLU A 360 7.45 -5.66 -4.83
C GLU A 360 8.38 -5.26 -3.68
N SER A 361 9.29 -6.15 -3.27
CA SER A 361 10.26 -5.91 -2.20
C SER A 361 11.28 -4.82 -2.52
N LEU A 362 11.68 -4.73 -3.79
CA LEU A 362 12.72 -3.80 -4.25
C LEU A 362 12.16 -2.71 -5.16
N GLY A 363 11.02 -2.91 -5.83
CA GLY A 363 10.50 -2.03 -6.86
C GLY A 363 10.23 -0.59 -6.42
N ALA A 364 9.96 -0.36 -5.13
CA ALA A 364 9.64 0.96 -4.58
C ALA A 364 10.75 1.59 -3.72
N ILE A 365 11.92 0.96 -3.56
CA ILE A 365 12.96 1.49 -2.66
C ILE A 365 13.50 2.85 -3.10
N GLY A 366 13.51 3.13 -4.40
CA GLY A 366 13.90 4.44 -4.94
C GLY A 366 12.96 5.57 -4.49
N LEU A 367 11.66 5.29 -4.33
CA LEU A 367 10.70 6.28 -3.83
C LEU A 367 11.04 6.70 -2.40
N ALA A 368 11.41 5.76 -1.53
CA ALA A 368 11.70 6.06 -0.13
C ALA A 368 12.84 7.07 0.04
N SER A 369 13.86 6.99 -0.82
CA SER A 369 14.95 7.97 -0.84
C SER A 369 14.54 9.30 -1.45
N ARG A 370 13.78 9.28 -2.56
CA ARG A 370 13.24 10.51 -3.18
C ARG A 370 12.41 11.31 -2.17
N GLU A 371 11.61 10.63 -1.36
CA GLU A 371 10.72 11.21 -0.34
C GLU A 371 11.40 11.43 1.03
N LYS A 372 12.70 11.16 1.14
CA LYS A 372 13.51 11.30 2.38
C LYS A 372 12.85 10.65 3.60
N LEU A 373 12.41 9.40 3.46
CA LEU A 373 11.66 8.67 4.49
C LEU A 373 12.56 8.21 5.64
N ASP A 374 13.10 9.14 6.41
CA ASP A 374 13.88 8.87 7.63
C ASP A 374 13.06 8.29 8.80
N ASN A 375 11.74 8.22 8.64
CA ASN A 375 10.84 7.47 9.49
C ASN A 375 10.71 5.99 9.08
N LEU A 376 11.41 5.52 8.04
CA LEU A 376 11.37 4.14 7.57
C LEU A 376 12.66 3.37 7.90
N ILE A 377 12.50 2.21 8.52
CA ILE A 377 13.60 1.28 8.84
C ILE A 377 13.26 -0.12 8.35
N PHE A 378 14.03 -0.63 7.40
CA PHE A 378 13.99 -2.04 6.99
C PHE A 378 14.96 -2.86 7.84
N VAL A 379 14.55 -4.06 8.25
CA VAL A 379 15.38 -5.05 8.93
C VAL A 379 15.30 -6.34 8.14
N ILE A 380 16.33 -6.61 7.34
CA ILE A 380 16.42 -7.81 6.52
C ILE A 380 17.18 -8.87 7.31
N ASN A 381 16.49 -9.97 7.60
CA ASN A 381 17.04 -11.13 8.28
C ASN A 381 17.79 -12.02 7.28
N CYS A 382 19.07 -11.74 7.07
CA CYS A 382 19.95 -12.49 6.19
C CYS A 382 20.48 -13.77 6.86
N ASN A 383 19.61 -14.78 6.93
CA ASN A 383 19.99 -16.11 7.36
C ASN A 383 20.64 -16.94 6.22
N LEU A 384 20.72 -16.35 5.03
CA LEU A 384 21.30 -16.84 3.77
C LEU A 384 20.48 -17.93 3.08
N GLN A 385 19.25 -18.20 3.54
CA GLN A 385 18.42 -19.30 3.08
C GLN A 385 16.97 -18.87 2.81
N ARG A 386 16.43 -19.39 1.71
CA ARG A 386 15.00 -19.48 1.46
C ARG A 386 14.47 -20.84 1.90
N LEU A 387 13.31 -21.25 1.37
CA LEU A 387 12.62 -22.46 1.76
C LEU A 387 13.44 -23.72 1.45
N ASP A 388 13.91 -23.85 0.20
CA ASP A 388 14.53 -25.07 -0.32
C ASP A 388 16.06 -24.99 -0.50
N GLY A 389 16.71 -23.97 0.05
CA GLY A 389 18.17 -23.81 -0.06
C GLY A 389 18.65 -22.37 0.15
N PRO A 390 19.92 -22.07 -0.18
CA PRO A 390 20.46 -20.72 -0.07
C PRO A 390 19.81 -19.76 -1.08
N VAL A 391 19.79 -18.47 -0.76
CA VAL A 391 19.27 -17.42 -1.66
C VAL A 391 20.24 -17.18 -2.82
N ARG A 392 21.54 -17.02 -2.52
CA ARG A 392 22.63 -16.85 -3.50
C ARG A 392 23.80 -17.76 -3.17
N GLY A 393 23.67 -19.07 -3.35
CA GLY A 393 24.71 -20.04 -2.94
C GLY A 393 26.12 -19.77 -3.50
N ASN A 394 26.23 -19.39 -4.77
CA ASN A 394 27.49 -19.03 -5.43
C ASN A 394 27.87 -17.55 -5.29
N GLY A 395 27.02 -16.76 -4.64
CA GLY A 395 27.16 -15.32 -4.48
C GLY A 395 27.06 -14.92 -3.01
N LYS A 396 26.68 -13.65 -2.79
CA LYS A 396 26.60 -13.04 -1.46
C LYS A 396 25.39 -12.12 -1.39
N ILE A 397 24.25 -12.62 -0.91
CA ILE A 397 22.98 -11.85 -0.88
C ILE A 397 23.12 -10.54 -0.10
N ILE A 398 23.92 -10.52 0.95
CA ILE A 398 24.18 -9.30 1.75
C ILE A 398 24.85 -8.21 0.91
N GLN A 399 25.79 -8.55 0.04
CA GLN A 399 26.45 -7.56 -0.83
C GLN A 399 25.54 -7.14 -1.97
N GLU A 400 24.79 -8.07 -2.58
CA GLU A 400 23.76 -7.75 -3.57
C GLU A 400 22.77 -6.71 -3.02
N LEU A 401 22.20 -6.97 -1.84
CA LEU A 401 21.29 -6.05 -1.16
C LEU A 401 21.99 -4.74 -0.79
N GLU A 402 23.22 -4.76 -0.26
CA GLU A 402 23.98 -3.53 0.02
C GLU A 402 24.09 -2.66 -1.24
N GLY A 403 24.46 -3.26 -2.38
CA GLY A 403 24.62 -2.52 -3.63
C GLY A 403 23.31 -1.91 -4.11
N SER A 404 22.22 -2.68 -4.13
CA SER A 404 20.89 -2.20 -4.52
C SER A 404 20.40 -1.06 -3.64
N PHE A 405 20.48 -1.21 -2.31
CA PHE A 405 20.00 -0.18 -1.38
C PHE A 405 20.87 1.08 -1.38
N ARG A 406 22.20 0.95 -1.45
CA ARG A 406 23.09 2.13 -1.59
C ARG A 406 22.86 2.83 -2.92
N GLY A 407 22.72 2.07 -4.00
CA GLY A 407 22.40 2.60 -5.34
C GLY A 407 21.07 3.36 -5.35
N ALA A 408 20.10 2.93 -4.54
CA ALA A 408 18.83 3.61 -4.35
C ALA A 408 18.89 4.80 -3.37
N GLY A 409 20.03 5.10 -2.73
CA GLY A 409 20.20 6.23 -1.81
C GLY A 409 19.84 5.97 -0.34
N TRP A 410 19.77 4.69 0.08
CA TRP A 410 19.48 4.32 1.47
C TRP A 410 20.73 4.37 2.35
N ASN A 411 20.55 4.65 3.64
CA ASN A 411 21.54 4.36 4.66
C ASN A 411 21.59 2.84 4.90
N VAL A 412 22.75 2.21 4.69
CA VAL A 412 22.91 0.74 4.83
C VAL A 412 23.77 0.41 6.04
N ILE A 413 23.20 -0.32 7.00
CA ILE A 413 23.89 -0.81 8.20
C ILE A 413 23.97 -2.33 8.14
N LYS A 414 25.17 -2.87 7.98
CA LYS A 414 25.45 -4.30 7.99
C LYS A 414 25.80 -4.76 9.40
N VAL A 415 25.11 -5.82 9.86
CA VAL A 415 25.33 -6.48 11.15
C VAL A 415 25.74 -7.93 10.88
N ILE A 416 27.03 -8.13 10.61
CA ILE A 416 27.60 -9.36 10.03
C ILE A 416 28.18 -10.28 11.10
N TRP A 417 29.00 -9.74 12.02
CA TRP A 417 29.80 -10.49 12.99
C TRP A 417 29.47 -10.05 14.42
N GLY A 418 29.39 -11.01 15.34
CA GLY A 418 29.19 -10.70 16.76
C GLY A 418 30.49 -10.35 17.47
N SER A 419 30.39 -9.94 18.74
CA SER A 419 31.49 -9.35 19.51
C SER A 419 32.72 -10.26 19.67
N TYR A 420 32.57 -11.58 19.53
CA TYR A 420 33.70 -12.50 19.59
C TYR A 420 34.68 -12.36 18.41
N TRP A 421 34.26 -11.71 17.32
CA TRP A 421 35.13 -11.42 16.18
C TRP A 421 35.96 -10.15 16.34
N ASP A 422 35.56 -9.23 17.23
CA ASP A 422 36.16 -7.89 17.33
C ASP A 422 37.67 -7.96 17.59
N SER A 423 38.10 -8.83 18.50
CA SER A 423 39.53 -9.01 18.80
C SER A 423 40.30 -9.63 17.64
N LEU A 424 39.70 -10.54 16.88
CA LEU A 424 40.34 -11.15 15.70
C LEU A 424 40.53 -10.12 14.60
N ILE A 425 39.49 -9.33 14.31
CA ILE A 425 39.54 -8.26 13.30
C ILE A 425 40.56 -7.19 13.73
N ALA A 426 40.57 -6.77 14.99
CA ALA A 426 41.53 -5.79 15.48
C ALA A 426 42.98 -6.30 15.44
N ASN A 427 43.20 -7.62 15.59
CA ASN A 427 44.53 -8.23 15.56
C ASN A 427 45.01 -8.61 14.15
N ASP A 428 44.13 -8.64 13.15
CA ASP A 428 44.50 -8.87 11.75
C ASP A 428 45.25 -7.67 11.16
N LYS A 429 46.57 -7.65 11.27
CA LYS A 429 47.40 -6.57 10.73
C LYS A 429 47.64 -6.68 9.22
N THR A 430 47.35 -7.83 8.62
CA THR A 430 47.67 -8.14 7.20
C THR A 430 46.44 -8.08 6.30
N GLY A 431 45.23 -7.94 6.86
CA GLY A 431 43.98 -7.85 6.11
C GLY A 431 43.48 -9.14 5.49
N HIS A 432 44.16 -10.25 5.75
CA HIS A 432 43.80 -11.54 5.18
C HIS A 432 42.50 -12.09 5.77
N LEU A 433 42.12 -11.71 7.00
CA LEU A 433 40.84 -12.11 7.57
C LEU A 433 39.69 -11.44 6.82
N VAL A 434 39.80 -10.13 6.58
CA VAL A 434 38.79 -9.37 5.82
C VAL A 434 38.74 -9.85 4.37
N LYS A 435 39.89 -10.16 3.76
CA LYS A 435 39.98 -10.78 2.44
C LYS A 435 39.24 -12.12 2.39
N ALA A 436 39.51 -13.03 3.33
CA ALA A 436 38.81 -14.31 3.43
C ALA A 436 37.29 -14.13 3.62
N MET A 437 36.88 -13.15 4.43
CA MET A 437 35.46 -12.82 4.63
C MET A 437 34.78 -12.34 3.33
N ASN A 438 35.49 -11.54 2.53
CA ASN A 438 35.04 -11.02 1.25
C ASN A 438 34.90 -12.14 0.21
N GLU A 439 35.89 -13.00 0.07
CA GLU A 439 35.91 -14.07 -0.94
C GLU A 439 34.95 -15.23 -0.63
N THR A 440 34.66 -15.48 0.65
CA THR A 440 33.78 -16.59 1.06
C THR A 440 32.32 -16.34 0.64
N VAL A 441 31.76 -17.23 -0.17
CA VAL A 441 30.37 -17.16 -0.68
C VAL A 441 29.36 -17.71 0.33
N ASP A 442 28.06 -17.39 0.14
CA ASP A 442 27.01 -17.78 1.09
C ASP A 442 26.90 -19.31 1.26
N GLY A 443 27.10 -20.08 0.19
CA GLY A 443 27.09 -21.54 0.23
C GLY A 443 28.18 -22.11 1.16
N GLU A 444 29.38 -21.52 1.14
CA GLU A 444 30.47 -21.88 2.04
C GLU A 444 30.13 -21.54 3.50
N TYR A 445 29.57 -20.34 3.75
CA TYR A 445 29.13 -19.95 5.10
C TYR A 445 28.04 -20.86 5.66
N GLN A 446 27.13 -21.36 4.81
CA GLN A 446 26.11 -22.32 5.23
C GLN A 446 26.73 -23.69 5.53
N ALA A 447 27.66 -24.18 4.68
CA ALA A 447 28.37 -25.43 4.92
C ALA A 447 29.19 -25.41 6.22
N MET A 448 29.87 -24.30 6.49
CA MET A 448 30.62 -24.08 7.73
C MET A 448 29.72 -24.20 8.96
N LYS A 449 28.54 -23.57 8.93
CA LYS A 449 27.62 -23.57 10.07
C LYS A 449 26.82 -24.87 10.25
N ALA A 450 26.78 -25.73 9.23
CA ALA A 450 26.21 -27.07 9.31
C ALA A 450 27.21 -28.14 9.82
N ARG A 451 28.50 -27.80 9.97
CA ARG A 451 29.57 -28.71 10.42
C ARG A 451 30.07 -28.35 11.83
N ASP A 452 31.38 -28.25 12.04
CA ASP A 452 32.01 -28.02 13.34
C ASP A 452 33.17 -27.01 13.26
N GLY A 453 33.76 -26.70 14.42
CA GLY A 453 34.87 -25.75 14.51
C GLY A 453 36.15 -26.19 13.81
N ALA A 454 36.42 -27.50 13.74
CA ALA A 454 37.57 -28.05 13.02
C ALA A 454 37.44 -27.77 11.51
N TYR A 455 36.24 -27.99 10.95
CA TYR A 455 35.95 -27.67 9.56
C TYR A 455 36.08 -26.16 9.27
N VAL A 456 35.65 -25.29 10.19
CA VAL A 456 35.82 -23.83 10.06
C VAL A 456 37.30 -23.45 10.10
N ARG A 457 38.10 -24.03 11.01
CA ARG A 457 39.54 -23.81 11.04
C ARG A 457 40.18 -24.16 9.71
N GLU A 458 39.88 -25.33 9.16
CA GLU A 458 40.49 -25.81 7.92
C GLU A 458 40.02 -25.01 6.70
N LYS A 459 38.70 -24.81 6.53
CA LYS A 459 38.13 -24.27 5.28
C LYS A 459 37.97 -22.75 5.23
N PHE A 460 37.96 -22.08 6.38
CA PHE A 460 37.87 -20.62 6.44
C PHE A 460 39.21 -20.01 6.82
N PHE A 461 39.72 -20.33 8.00
CA PHE A 461 40.99 -19.77 8.48
C PHE A 461 42.21 -20.39 7.78
N GLY A 462 42.12 -21.63 7.28
CA GLY A 462 43.17 -22.28 6.49
C GLY A 462 43.26 -21.81 5.03
N LYS A 463 42.44 -20.84 4.60
CA LYS A 463 42.56 -20.24 3.24
C LYS A 463 43.88 -19.50 3.06
N TYR A 464 44.42 -18.91 4.13
CA TYR A 464 45.71 -18.23 4.15
C TYR A 464 46.51 -18.58 5.42
N PRO A 465 47.85 -18.66 5.34
CA PRO A 465 48.70 -18.89 6.52
C PRO A 465 48.46 -17.87 7.64
N GLU A 466 48.25 -16.60 7.30
CA GLU A 466 48.03 -15.50 8.24
C GLU A 466 46.74 -15.69 9.05
N THR A 467 45.64 -16.07 8.38
CA THR A 467 44.37 -16.33 9.06
C THR A 467 44.41 -17.61 9.89
N GLN A 468 45.22 -18.59 9.48
CA GLN A 468 45.43 -19.82 10.24
C GLN A 468 46.22 -19.55 11.52
N GLU A 469 47.27 -18.74 11.43
CA GLU A 469 48.07 -18.32 12.59
C GLU A 469 47.25 -17.44 13.55
N LEU A 470 46.39 -16.56 13.03
CA LEU A 470 45.53 -15.70 13.85
C LEU A 470 44.64 -16.47 14.84
N VAL A 471 44.29 -17.73 14.52
CA VAL A 471 43.48 -18.61 15.39
C VAL A 471 44.25 -19.80 15.96
N SER A 472 45.58 -19.80 15.87
CA SER A 472 46.45 -20.92 16.31
C SER A 472 46.28 -21.23 17.80
N SER A 473 46.02 -20.19 18.61
CA SER A 473 45.79 -20.30 20.07
C SER A 473 44.35 -20.62 20.48
N LEU A 474 43.38 -20.55 19.55
CA LEU A 474 41.98 -20.85 19.83
C LEU A 474 41.72 -22.35 19.70
N SER A 475 40.87 -22.93 20.55
CA SER A 475 40.39 -24.30 20.34
C SER A 475 39.29 -24.36 19.27
N ASP A 476 38.98 -25.54 18.74
CA ASP A 476 37.88 -25.69 17.79
C ASP A 476 36.53 -25.31 18.41
N LYS A 477 36.38 -25.46 19.73
CA LYS A 477 35.18 -24.99 20.45
C LYS A 477 35.11 -23.46 20.49
N ASP A 478 36.24 -22.78 20.66
CA ASP A 478 36.31 -21.32 20.64
C ASP A 478 36.00 -20.77 19.25
N ILE A 479 36.56 -21.40 18.20
CA ILE A 479 36.24 -21.08 16.80
C ILE A 479 34.74 -21.31 16.54
N TRP A 480 34.16 -22.42 17.01
CA TRP A 480 32.74 -22.70 16.83
C TRP A 480 31.82 -21.71 17.54
N ARG A 481 32.30 -21.07 18.62
CA ARG A 481 31.56 -20.07 19.40
C ARG A 481 31.43 -18.74 18.68
N LEU A 482 32.30 -18.46 17.70
CA LEU A 482 32.24 -17.26 16.86
C LEU A 482 30.86 -17.15 16.20
N ASN A 483 30.13 -16.08 16.54
CA ASN A 483 28.72 -15.91 16.18
C ASN A 483 28.52 -14.92 15.03
N ARG A 484 27.34 -14.96 14.42
CA ARG A 484 26.90 -13.96 13.43
C ARG A 484 26.26 -12.77 14.15
N GLY A 485 26.42 -11.56 13.59
CA GLY A 485 26.09 -10.30 14.25
C GLY A 485 24.62 -10.15 14.64
N GLY A 486 23.68 -10.67 13.83
CA GLY A 486 22.26 -10.62 14.16
C GLY A 486 21.84 -11.45 15.39
N HIS A 487 22.75 -12.25 15.95
CA HIS A 487 22.56 -12.96 17.23
C HIS A 487 23.21 -12.26 18.42
N ASP A 488 23.93 -11.16 18.19
CA ASP A 488 24.58 -10.38 19.23
C ASP A 488 23.72 -9.14 19.56
N PRO A 489 23.11 -9.06 20.76
CA PRO A 489 22.23 -7.96 21.11
C PRO A 489 22.94 -6.61 21.14
N HIS A 490 24.26 -6.56 21.38
CA HIS A 490 25.02 -5.31 21.38
C HIS A 490 25.13 -4.73 19.96
N LYS A 491 25.47 -5.58 18.99
CA LYS A 491 25.59 -5.17 17.58
C LYS A 491 24.24 -4.78 17.00
N VAL A 492 23.18 -5.52 17.33
CA VAL A 492 21.80 -5.19 16.92
C VAL A 492 21.33 -3.88 17.54
N TYR A 493 21.59 -3.66 18.83
CA TYR A 493 21.24 -2.41 19.51
C TYR A 493 21.92 -1.20 18.88
N ALA A 494 23.23 -1.28 18.63
CA ALA A 494 23.99 -0.19 17.99
C ALA A 494 23.42 0.16 16.60
N ALA A 495 23.06 -0.86 15.80
CA ALA A 495 22.42 -0.67 14.51
C ALA A 495 21.04 0.01 14.62
N TYR A 496 20.22 -0.41 15.58
CA TYR A 496 18.88 0.16 15.78
C TYR A 496 18.96 1.60 16.30
N ASP A 497 19.91 1.89 17.19
CA ASP A 497 20.19 3.23 17.69
C ASP A 497 20.58 4.17 16.54
N GLN A 498 21.58 3.79 15.72
CA GLN A 498 21.99 4.58 14.57
C GLN A 498 20.86 4.76 13.56
N ALA A 499 20.10 3.70 13.23
CA ALA A 499 18.98 3.77 12.30
C ALA A 499 17.86 4.71 12.81
N SER A 500 17.54 4.63 14.10
CA SER A 500 16.48 5.45 14.71
C SER A 500 16.80 6.95 14.70
N LYS A 501 18.10 7.29 14.78
CA LYS A 501 18.63 8.67 14.77
C LYS A 501 18.96 9.19 13.37
N ASN A 502 18.97 8.33 12.34
CA ASN A 502 19.22 8.75 10.96
C ASN A 502 18.15 9.75 10.49
N GLN A 503 18.59 10.75 9.72
CA GLN A 503 17.72 11.80 9.17
C GLN A 503 17.99 11.98 7.68
N GLY A 504 16.98 12.41 6.93
CA GLY A 504 17.08 12.72 5.50
C GLY A 504 17.16 11.52 4.55
N SER A 505 17.20 10.28 5.04
CA SER A 505 17.14 9.06 4.22
C SER A 505 16.52 7.88 4.98
N PRO A 506 15.90 6.91 4.27
CA PRO A 506 15.50 5.65 4.88
C PRO A 506 16.73 4.80 5.26
N THR A 507 16.59 3.93 6.26
CA THR A 507 17.66 3.01 6.68
C THR A 507 17.29 1.55 6.42
N VAL A 508 18.23 0.76 5.93
CA VAL A 508 18.14 -0.70 5.90
C VAL A 508 19.22 -1.32 6.78
N ILE A 509 18.81 -2.24 7.63
CA ILE A 509 19.67 -3.04 8.48
C ILE A 509 19.73 -4.45 7.88
N ILE A 510 20.91 -4.86 7.45
CA ILE A 510 21.17 -6.17 6.85
C ILE A 510 21.82 -7.04 7.93
N ALA A 511 21.02 -7.84 8.63
CA ALA A 511 21.44 -8.61 9.79
C ALA A 511 21.75 -10.05 9.41
N LYS A 512 23.02 -10.45 9.49
CA LYS A 512 23.44 -11.82 9.24
C LYS A 512 23.05 -12.70 10.44
N THR A 513 22.17 -13.68 10.22
CA THR A 513 21.69 -14.61 11.27
C THR A 513 21.89 -16.07 10.85
N ILE A 514 21.34 -17.02 11.60
CA ILE A 514 21.43 -18.47 11.36
C ILE A 514 20.00 -19.01 11.36
N LYS A 515 19.56 -19.60 10.26
CA LYS A 515 18.25 -20.25 10.17
C LYS A 515 18.21 -21.42 11.14
N GLY A 516 17.14 -21.52 11.93
CA GLY A 516 17.01 -22.56 12.97
C GLY A 516 18.00 -22.44 14.13
N TYR A 517 18.45 -21.22 14.46
CA TYR A 517 19.41 -21.01 15.55
C TYR A 517 19.00 -21.69 16.87
N GLY A 518 19.92 -22.49 17.40
CA GLY A 518 19.79 -23.28 18.61
C GLY A 518 19.05 -24.59 18.45
N MET A 519 18.62 -24.98 17.24
CA MET A 519 17.91 -26.25 16.98
C MET A 519 18.84 -27.45 16.75
N GLY A 520 20.16 -27.28 16.86
CA GLY A 520 21.12 -28.38 16.76
C GLY A 520 21.26 -28.94 15.34
N LYS A 521 21.67 -30.21 15.23
CA LYS A 521 22.00 -30.86 13.95
C LYS A 521 20.81 -31.00 13.00
N THR A 522 19.59 -31.03 13.52
CA THR A 522 18.36 -31.21 12.74
C THR A 522 17.81 -29.90 12.18
N GLY A 523 18.32 -28.73 12.62
CA GLY A 523 17.78 -27.43 12.21
C GLY A 523 18.76 -26.26 12.03
N GLU A 524 19.99 -26.27 12.53
CA GLU A 524 20.91 -25.14 12.29
C GLU A 524 21.49 -25.19 10.87
N SER A 525 21.12 -24.21 10.02
CA SER A 525 21.62 -24.09 8.64
C SER A 525 21.33 -25.29 7.71
N VAL A 526 20.42 -26.18 8.09
CA VAL A 526 19.96 -27.30 7.23
C VAL A 526 18.88 -26.81 6.25
N ASN A 527 18.90 -27.26 5.00
CA ASN A 527 17.92 -26.79 4.00
C ASN A 527 16.46 -27.06 4.41
N THR A 528 16.19 -28.20 5.05
CA THR A 528 14.85 -28.62 5.52
C THR A 528 14.34 -27.88 6.75
N THR A 529 15.13 -27.00 7.37
CA THR A 529 14.80 -26.31 8.63
C THR A 529 13.48 -25.57 8.59
N HIS A 530 13.12 -24.98 7.44
CA HIS A 530 11.84 -24.29 7.30
C HIS A 530 10.64 -25.25 7.42
N GLN A 531 10.80 -26.49 6.96
CA GLN A 531 9.78 -27.53 7.01
C GLN A 531 9.81 -28.32 8.33
N THR A 532 10.76 -28.04 9.23
CA THR A 532 10.90 -28.72 10.52
C THR A 532 9.80 -28.26 11.47
N LYS A 533 8.67 -28.96 11.37
CA LYS A 533 7.43 -28.75 12.16
C LYS A 533 7.36 -29.66 13.39
N LYS A 534 8.30 -30.60 13.50
CA LYS A 534 8.43 -31.59 14.57
C LYS A 534 9.86 -31.52 15.07
N LEU A 535 10.02 -31.36 16.37
CA LEU A 535 11.26 -31.66 17.09
C LEU A 535 10.97 -32.95 17.84
N ASP A 536 11.87 -33.93 17.74
CA ASP A 536 11.79 -35.10 18.59
C ASP A 536 12.18 -34.76 20.03
N VAL A 537 12.09 -35.73 20.93
CA VAL A 537 12.35 -35.48 22.36
C VAL A 537 13.81 -35.09 22.60
N ASP A 538 14.76 -35.70 21.88
CA ASP A 538 16.19 -35.42 22.06
C ASP A 538 16.54 -34.01 21.56
N ASP A 539 15.95 -33.59 20.45
CA ASP A 539 16.04 -32.23 19.93
C ASP A 539 15.44 -31.21 20.91
N LEU A 540 14.32 -31.53 21.56
CA LEU A 540 13.71 -30.66 22.58
C LEU A 540 14.56 -30.55 23.85
N LEU A 541 15.15 -31.66 24.32
CA LEU A 541 16.08 -31.67 25.45
C LEU A 541 17.30 -30.80 25.12
N TYR A 542 17.87 -30.97 23.92
CA TYR A 542 18.95 -30.13 23.42
C TYR A 542 18.55 -28.65 23.36
N TYR A 543 17.35 -28.33 22.83
CA TYR A 543 16.86 -26.96 22.73
C TYR A 543 16.71 -26.31 24.11
N ARG A 544 16.18 -27.05 25.09
CA ARG A 544 16.04 -26.62 26.49
C ARG A 544 17.40 -26.35 27.13
N ASP A 545 18.36 -27.26 26.97
CA ASP A 545 19.72 -27.14 27.53
C ASP A 545 20.49 -25.99 26.86
N ARG A 546 20.39 -25.85 25.53
CA ARG A 546 21.06 -24.82 24.74
C ARG A 546 20.70 -23.40 25.18
N PHE A 547 19.48 -23.22 25.69
CA PHE A 547 18.92 -21.93 26.09
C PHE A 547 18.74 -21.79 27.61
N ASP A 548 19.22 -22.75 28.41
CA ASP A 548 19.11 -22.78 29.87
C ASP A 548 17.66 -22.60 30.37
N VAL A 549 16.70 -23.24 29.69
CA VAL A 549 15.28 -23.12 30.03
C VAL A 549 14.98 -23.97 31.28
N PRO A 550 14.39 -23.41 32.35
CA PRO A 550 14.24 -24.06 33.65
C PRO A 550 13.07 -25.07 33.69
N LEU A 551 13.16 -26.10 32.85
CA LEU A 551 12.21 -27.22 32.77
C LEU A 551 12.92 -28.53 33.11
N THR A 552 12.22 -29.38 33.86
CA THR A 552 12.68 -30.76 34.09
C THR A 552 12.53 -31.60 32.82
N ASP A 553 13.25 -32.71 32.73
CA ASP A 553 13.18 -33.62 31.57
C ASP A 553 11.77 -34.12 31.28
N ASP A 554 10.97 -34.37 32.33
CA ASP A 554 9.60 -34.84 32.16
C ASP A 554 8.68 -33.75 31.61
N GLN A 555 8.87 -32.49 32.02
CA GLN A 555 8.13 -31.37 31.46
C GLN A 555 8.51 -31.11 29.99
N VAL A 556 9.77 -31.33 29.62
CA VAL A 556 10.22 -31.28 28.22
C VAL A 556 9.55 -32.36 27.38
N LYS A 557 9.49 -33.62 27.86
CA LYS A 557 8.78 -34.72 27.18
C LYS A 557 7.28 -34.45 27.01
N ASN A 558 6.68 -33.75 27.97
CA ASN A 558 5.29 -33.29 27.91
C ASN A 558 5.09 -32.06 27.01
N VAL A 559 6.18 -31.42 26.59
CA VAL A 559 6.20 -30.19 25.79
C VAL A 559 5.44 -29.07 26.52
N GLU A 560 5.67 -28.91 27.81
CA GLU A 560 5.02 -27.90 28.65
C GLU A 560 5.49 -26.49 28.27
N TYR A 561 4.56 -25.52 28.29
CA TYR A 561 4.95 -24.11 28.26
C TYR A 561 5.59 -23.72 29.59
N PHE A 562 6.49 -22.73 29.54
CA PHE A 562 7.07 -22.16 30.74
C PHE A 562 6.70 -20.68 30.88
N LYS A 563 6.06 -20.33 32.00
CA LYS A 563 5.85 -18.94 32.41
C LYS A 563 6.34 -18.77 33.85
N PRO A 564 7.33 -17.90 34.11
CA PRO A 564 7.75 -17.59 35.46
C PRO A 564 6.61 -16.99 36.31
N ASP A 565 6.77 -17.02 37.63
CA ASP A 565 5.88 -16.31 38.55
C ASP A 565 5.82 -14.81 38.23
N GLU A 566 4.66 -14.18 38.44
CA GLU A 566 4.46 -12.76 38.15
C GLU A 566 5.41 -11.82 38.92
N LYS A 567 6.01 -12.28 40.03
CA LYS A 567 7.00 -11.53 40.81
C LYS A 567 8.45 -11.75 40.35
N SER A 568 8.70 -12.63 39.39
CA SER A 568 10.04 -12.94 38.91
C SER A 568 10.72 -11.71 38.28
N PRO A 569 12.07 -11.61 38.33
CA PRO A 569 12.80 -10.54 37.66
C PRO A 569 12.46 -10.42 36.17
N GLU A 570 12.28 -11.55 35.48
CA GLU A 570 11.98 -11.62 34.05
C GLU A 570 10.61 -10.98 33.72
N ILE A 571 9.56 -11.34 34.47
CA ILE A 571 8.20 -10.82 34.23
C ILE A 571 8.09 -9.35 34.62
N LYS A 572 8.76 -8.93 35.70
CA LYS A 572 8.85 -7.51 36.06
C LYS A 572 9.55 -6.71 34.97
N TYR A 573 10.70 -7.20 34.48
CA TYR A 573 11.50 -6.53 33.48
C TYR A 573 10.76 -6.35 32.15
N ILE A 574 10.13 -7.41 31.62
CA ILE A 574 9.40 -7.32 30.35
C ILE A 574 8.24 -6.32 30.43
N LYS A 575 7.51 -6.32 31.56
CA LYS A 575 6.40 -5.39 31.80
C LYS A 575 6.91 -3.96 31.96
N GLU A 576 7.96 -3.74 32.75
CA GLU A 576 8.56 -2.42 32.95
C GLU A 576 9.04 -1.83 31.62
N ARG A 577 9.76 -2.60 30.80
CA ARG A 577 10.22 -2.15 29.48
C ARG A 577 9.05 -1.77 28.58
N ARG A 578 7.99 -2.58 28.54
CA ARG A 578 6.79 -2.25 27.74
C ARG A 578 6.05 -1.02 28.29
N THR A 579 5.91 -0.88 29.61
CA THR A 579 5.32 0.31 30.25
C THR A 579 6.12 1.57 29.92
N ASN A 580 7.45 1.53 30.00
CA ASN A 580 8.32 2.66 29.64
C ASN A 580 8.22 3.03 28.15
N LEU A 581 7.92 2.04 27.29
CA LEU A 581 7.65 2.22 25.87
C LEU A 581 6.15 2.40 25.56
N GLY A 582 5.32 2.72 26.56
CA GLY A 582 3.94 3.16 26.37
C GLY A 582 2.89 2.06 26.25
N GLY A 583 3.23 0.78 26.39
CA GLY A 583 2.29 -0.35 26.31
C GLY A 583 2.83 -1.57 25.58
N SER A 584 2.00 -2.58 25.36
CA SER A 584 2.37 -3.80 24.63
C SER A 584 2.27 -3.62 23.10
N LEU A 585 2.91 -4.51 22.34
CA LEU A 585 2.85 -4.54 20.88
C LEU A 585 2.93 -6.02 20.40
N PRO A 586 2.24 -6.41 19.32
CA PRO A 586 1.28 -5.63 18.55
C PRO A 586 -0.05 -5.47 19.29
N GLU A 587 -0.74 -4.40 18.97
CA GLU A 587 -2.09 -4.07 19.45
C GLU A 587 -2.79 -3.24 18.37
N ARG A 588 -4.07 -3.54 18.11
CA ARG A 588 -4.89 -2.79 17.15
C ARG A 588 -6.08 -2.16 17.85
N THR A 589 -6.07 -0.83 17.91
CA THR A 589 -7.13 -0.01 18.53
C THR A 589 -7.42 1.21 17.65
N THR A 590 -8.60 1.81 17.84
CA THR A 590 -8.98 3.05 17.16
C THR A 590 -9.74 3.97 18.13
N TYR A 591 -9.36 5.25 18.08
CA TYR A 591 -10.04 6.38 18.72
C TYR A 591 -10.43 7.43 17.67
N ALA A 592 -10.44 7.06 16.39
CA ALA A 592 -10.77 7.97 15.31
C ALA A 592 -12.21 8.47 15.45
N LYS A 593 -12.39 9.78 15.23
CA LYS A 593 -13.72 10.38 15.24
C LYS A 593 -14.40 10.15 13.89
N PRO A 594 -15.65 9.65 13.87
CA PRO A 594 -16.44 9.50 12.66
C PRO A 594 -16.52 10.81 11.85
N ILE A 595 -16.55 10.69 10.53
CA ILE A 595 -16.86 11.81 9.63
C ILE A 595 -18.38 11.85 9.48
N LYS A 596 -19.01 12.92 9.96
CA LYS A 596 -20.46 13.09 9.83
C LYS A 596 -20.82 13.51 8.41
N ALA A 597 -21.96 13.03 7.93
CA ALA A 597 -22.53 13.49 6.68
C ALA A 597 -22.80 15.03 6.72
N PRO A 598 -22.63 15.73 5.59
CA PRO A 598 -23.02 17.13 5.46
C PRO A 598 -24.51 17.36 5.79
N ALA A 599 -24.85 18.52 6.37
CA ALA A 599 -26.22 18.85 6.78
C ALA A 599 -27.20 19.03 5.59
N LYS A 600 -26.67 19.38 4.41
CA LYS A 600 -27.39 19.39 3.13
C LYS A 600 -26.82 18.27 2.28
N ASP A 601 -27.69 17.48 1.63
CA ASP A 601 -27.23 16.40 0.76
C ASP A 601 -26.49 17.01 -0.44
N ILE A 602 -25.15 16.93 -0.39
CA ILE A 602 -24.24 17.42 -1.43
C ILE A 602 -24.47 16.76 -2.79
N PHE A 603 -25.21 15.65 -2.82
CA PHE A 603 -25.50 14.88 -4.01
C PHE A 603 -26.86 15.23 -4.65
N ASP A 604 -27.65 16.15 -4.08
CA ASP A 604 -29.00 16.46 -4.59
C ASP A 604 -29.03 16.92 -6.06
N PHE A 605 -28.00 17.62 -6.52
CA PHE A 605 -27.89 18.07 -7.92
C PHE A 605 -27.76 16.91 -8.90
N MET A 606 -27.34 15.73 -8.44
CA MET A 606 -27.21 14.52 -9.26
C MET A 606 -28.52 13.74 -9.32
N LYS A 607 -29.56 14.11 -8.55
CA LYS A 607 -30.87 13.44 -8.58
C LYS A 607 -31.81 14.01 -9.65
N VAL A 608 -31.42 15.10 -10.31
CA VAL A 608 -32.22 15.79 -11.33
C VAL A 608 -31.67 15.53 -12.73
N SER A 609 -32.55 15.58 -13.73
CA SER A 609 -32.20 15.35 -15.15
C SER A 609 -31.17 16.36 -15.65
N THR A 610 -30.24 15.90 -16.49
CA THR A 610 -29.29 16.76 -17.21
C THR A 610 -29.89 17.38 -18.48
N GLY A 611 -31.12 17.01 -18.83
CA GLY A 611 -31.79 17.49 -20.04
C GLY A 611 -31.10 16.97 -21.31
N GLU A 612 -30.82 17.87 -22.25
CA GLU A 612 -30.08 17.54 -23.48
C GLU A 612 -28.57 17.44 -23.26
N LYS A 613 -28.08 17.88 -22.10
CA LYS A 613 -26.66 17.89 -21.80
C LYS A 613 -26.15 16.50 -21.50
N GLU A 614 -25.10 16.11 -22.21
CA GLU A 614 -24.47 14.81 -22.07
C GLU A 614 -23.21 14.90 -21.20
N MET A 615 -22.98 13.88 -20.38
CA MET A 615 -21.72 13.69 -19.65
C MET A 615 -21.51 12.20 -19.41
N SER A 616 -20.30 11.80 -19.03
CA SER A 616 -20.01 10.43 -18.64
C SER A 616 -20.16 10.25 -17.12
N THR A 617 -20.25 8.99 -16.65
CA THR A 617 -20.23 8.72 -15.20
C THR A 617 -18.90 9.13 -14.54
N THR A 618 -17.80 9.17 -15.29
CA THR A 618 -16.52 9.72 -14.80
C THR A 618 -16.60 11.25 -14.65
N MET A 619 -17.17 11.97 -15.61
CA MET A 619 -17.40 13.41 -15.46
C MET A 619 -18.37 13.71 -14.29
N ALA A 620 -19.41 12.89 -14.12
CA ALA A 620 -20.32 13.01 -12.99
C ALA A 620 -19.60 12.80 -11.64
N LEU A 621 -18.65 11.87 -11.57
CA LEU A 621 -17.78 11.65 -10.41
C LEU A 621 -16.91 12.87 -10.11
N VAL A 622 -16.27 13.47 -11.12
CA VAL A 622 -15.49 14.71 -10.95
C VAL A 622 -16.36 15.83 -10.38
N ARG A 623 -17.56 16.05 -10.95
CA ARG A 623 -18.49 17.07 -10.44
C ARG A 623 -18.91 16.80 -9.00
N MET A 624 -19.07 15.53 -8.64
CA MET A 624 -19.35 15.11 -7.27
C MET A 624 -18.16 15.44 -6.33
N PHE A 625 -16.92 15.19 -6.76
CA PHE A 625 -15.71 15.53 -5.99
C PHE A 625 -15.53 17.03 -5.81
N THR A 626 -15.82 17.83 -6.84
CA THR A 626 -15.82 19.30 -6.72
C THR A 626 -16.73 19.78 -5.60
N ASN A 627 -17.92 19.18 -5.46
CA ASN A 627 -18.85 19.50 -4.37
C ASN A 627 -18.37 18.98 -3.01
N LEU A 628 -17.81 17.78 -2.94
CA LEU A 628 -17.19 17.24 -1.72
C LEU A 628 -16.05 18.12 -1.21
N LEU A 629 -15.25 18.69 -2.12
CA LEU A 629 -14.15 19.61 -1.80
C LEU A 629 -14.61 20.97 -1.25
N ARG A 630 -15.88 21.33 -1.45
CA ARG A 630 -16.50 22.54 -0.86
C ARG A 630 -16.96 22.30 0.59
N ASP A 631 -17.17 21.05 1.02
CA ASP A 631 -17.60 20.73 2.38
C ASP A 631 -16.42 20.78 3.37
N LYS A 632 -16.54 21.59 4.41
CA LYS A 632 -15.45 21.84 5.37
C LYS A 632 -15.11 20.63 6.26
N ASN A 633 -16.02 19.66 6.42
CA ASN A 633 -15.79 18.47 7.23
C ASN A 633 -15.15 17.34 6.41
N VAL A 634 -15.56 17.21 5.14
CA VAL A 634 -15.11 16.16 4.23
C VAL A 634 -13.84 16.56 3.49
N SER A 635 -13.77 17.79 2.97
CA SER A 635 -12.67 18.25 2.10
C SER A 635 -11.28 18.00 2.69
N PRO A 636 -10.97 18.32 3.97
CA PRO A 636 -9.64 18.04 4.52
C PRO A 636 -9.29 16.55 4.65
N ARG A 637 -10.29 15.66 4.63
CA ARG A 637 -10.17 14.21 4.81
C ARG A 637 -10.08 13.43 3.51
N LEU A 638 -10.44 14.04 2.38
CA LEU A 638 -10.33 13.38 1.08
C LEU A 638 -8.86 13.15 0.73
N VAL A 639 -8.56 11.98 0.17
CA VAL A 639 -7.23 11.68 -0.37
C VAL A 639 -7.41 11.17 -1.79
N PRO A 640 -7.44 12.06 -2.79
CA PRO A 640 -7.40 11.64 -4.19
C PRO A 640 -6.06 11.00 -4.51
N ILE A 641 -6.06 9.83 -5.12
CA ILE A 641 -4.88 9.06 -5.48
C ILE A 641 -4.97 8.70 -6.95
N ILE A 642 -3.91 9.00 -7.71
CA ILE A 642 -3.87 8.85 -9.16
C ILE A 642 -2.53 8.20 -9.55
N PRO A 643 -2.52 7.21 -10.47
CA PRO A 643 -1.31 6.67 -11.05
C PRO A 643 -1.06 7.31 -12.43
N ASP A 644 -0.46 8.50 -12.46
CA ASP A 644 -0.14 9.33 -13.63
C ASP A 644 -1.34 10.01 -14.31
N GLU A 645 -2.28 9.23 -14.85
CA GLU A 645 -3.25 9.71 -15.85
C GLU A 645 -4.43 10.51 -15.29
N ALA A 646 -4.19 11.70 -14.73
CA ALA A 646 -5.23 12.55 -14.17
C ALA A 646 -6.13 13.24 -15.21
N ARG A 647 -5.56 13.67 -16.35
CA ARG A 647 -6.29 14.37 -17.42
C ARG A 647 -7.32 13.47 -18.09
N THR A 648 -6.99 12.19 -18.25
CA THR A 648 -7.92 11.16 -18.75
C THR A 648 -9.21 11.12 -17.94
N PHE A 649 -9.13 11.39 -16.64
CA PHE A 649 -10.27 11.32 -15.73
C PHE A 649 -10.92 12.69 -15.45
N GLY A 650 -10.43 13.78 -16.04
CA GLY A 650 -10.91 15.14 -15.78
C GLY A 650 -10.54 15.67 -14.39
N MET A 651 -9.46 15.15 -13.79
CA MET A 651 -9.02 15.49 -12.43
C MET A 651 -8.07 16.70 -12.40
N GLU A 652 -7.63 17.21 -13.55
CA GLU A 652 -6.64 18.29 -13.66
C GLU A 652 -7.07 19.59 -12.97
N GLY A 653 -8.38 19.88 -12.95
CA GLY A 653 -8.94 21.04 -12.25
C GLY A 653 -8.70 21.01 -10.73
N PHE A 654 -8.38 19.85 -10.15
CA PHE A 654 -8.06 19.73 -8.73
C PHE A 654 -6.60 20.06 -8.40
N PHE A 655 -5.67 19.93 -9.37
CA PHE A 655 -4.24 20.13 -9.11
C PHE A 655 -3.93 21.56 -8.65
N GLN A 656 -4.53 22.56 -9.29
CA GLN A 656 -4.35 23.95 -8.88
C GLN A 656 -5.01 24.23 -7.53
N LYS A 657 -6.21 23.66 -7.29
CA LYS A 657 -7.04 23.93 -6.11
C LYS A 657 -6.47 23.33 -4.84
N ILE A 658 -6.20 22.02 -4.84
CA ILE A 658 -5.79 21.27 -3.64
C ILE A 658 -4.33 20.82 -3.67
N GLY A 659 -3.60 21.05 -4.77
CA GLY A 659 -2.18 20.73 -4.90
C GLY A 659 -1.88 19.23 -5.01
N ILE A 660 -0.80 18.91 -5.71
CA ILE A 660 -0.14 17.60 -5.68
C ILE A 660 0.82 17.60 -4.49
N TYR A 661 0.78 16.55 -3.69
CA TYR A 661 1.67 16.39 -2.55
C TYR A 661 3.11 16.17 -3.03
N ALA A 662 4.00 17.09 -2.66
CA ALA A 662 5.44 16.97 -2.87
C ALA A 662 6.17 17.35 -1.59
N HIS A 663 6.92 16.42 -0.99
CA HIS A 663 7.53 16.62 0.33
C HIS A 663 8.52 17.81 0.39
N GLU A 664 9.13 18.18 -0.75
CA GLU A 664 10.02 19.32 -0.89
C GLU A 664 9.33 20.59 -1.44
N GLY A 665 8.08 20.47 -1.89
CA GLY A 665 7.40 21.48 -2.69
C GLY A 665 7.96 21.60 -4.11
N GLN A 666 7.33 22.46 -4.90
CA GLN A 666 7.73 22.72 -6.27
C GLN A 666 9.06 23.48 -6.36
N LYS A 667 9.97 23.02 -7.22
CA LYS A 667 11.34 23.60 -7.37
C LYS A 667 11.58 24.32 -8.70
N TYR A 668 10.58 24.38 -9.57
CA TYR A 668 10.68 24.89 -10.93
C TYR A 668 9.36 25.54 -11.34
N GLU A 669 9.36 26.32 -12.42
CA GLU A 669 8.13 26.83 -13.02
C GLU A 669 7.57 25.81 -14.03
N PRO A 670 6.31 25.35 -13.91
CA PRO A 670 5.69 24.48 -14.90
C PRO A 670 5.70 25.07 -16.30
N GLU A 671 5.81 24.21 -17.32
CA GLU A 671 5.64 24.63 -18.72
C GLU A 671 4.23 25.19 -18.97
N ASP A 672 3.22 24.65 -18.30
CA ASP A 672 1.83 25.06 -18.42
C ASP A 672 1.42 26.17 -17.42
N SER A 673 2.37 26.83 -16.73
CA SER A 673 2.10 27.82 -15.66
C SER A 673 1.15 28.95 -16.06
N ALA A 674 1.09 29.28 -17.35
CA ALA A 674 0.20 30.31 -17.91
C ALA A 674 -1.25 29.82 -18.15
N GLN A 675 -1.50 28.51 -18.09
CA GLN A 675 -2.81 27.89 -18.27
C GLN A 675 -3.59 27.79 -16.95
N LEU A 676 -4.91 27.89 -17.03
CA LEU A 676 -5.82 27.70 -15.89
C LEU A 676 -5.66 26.32 -15.25
N SER A 677 -5.41 25.28 -16.05
CA SER A 677 -5.25 23.90 -15.60
C SER A 677 -3.80 23.53 -15.24
N SER A 678 -2.94 24.52 -14.94
CA SER A 678 -1.59 24.26 -14.46
C SER A 678 -1.60 23.47 -13.15
N TYR A 679 -0.67 22.53 -13.04
CA TYR A 679 -0.49 21.81 -11.78
C TYR A 679 0.37 22.61 -10.81
N ARG A 680 0.15 22.38 -9.51
CA ARG A 680 0.94 22.93 -8.42
C ARG A 680 1.37 21.82 -7.49
N GLU A 681 2.66 21.77 -7.19
CA GLU A 681 3.23 20.86 -6.20
C GLU A 681 3.47 21.58 -4.87
N ASP A 682 2.96 21.04 -3.77
CA ASP A 682 3.10 21.64 -2.44
C ASP A 682 3.29 20.56 -1.37
N LYS A 683 4.02 20.90 -0.31
CA LYS A 683 4.13 20.10 0.90
C LYS A 683 2.77 19.84 1.53
N SER A 684 1.85 20.79 1.45
CA SER A 684 0.48 20.65 1.96
C SER A 684 -0.52 20.10 0.93
N GLY A 685 -0.04 19.80 -0.29
CA GLY A 685 -0.82 19.26 -1.39
C GLY A 685 -1.59 18.01 -0.98
N GLN A 686 -2.81 17.87 -1.49
CA GLN A 686 -3.74 16.85 -1.03
C GLN A 686 -3.77 15.62 -1.94
N VAL A 687 -3.51 15.79 -3.25
CA VAL A 687 -3.48 14.69 -4.23
C VAL A 687 -2.20 13.89 -4.06
N LEU A 688 -2.32 12.56 -4.01
CA LEU A 688 -1.18 11.66 -4.13
C LEU A 688 -1.05 11.22 -5.59
N GLU A 689 -0.11 11.84 -6.29
CA GLU A 689 0.29 11.46 -7.64
C GLU A 689 1.43 10.43 -7.54
N GLU A 690 1.19 9.21 -7.97
CA GLU A 690 2.12 8.08 -7.78
C GLU A 690 2.89 7.71 -9.05
N GLY A 691 2.56 8.36 -10.17
CA GLY A 691 3.06 8.00 -11.49
C GLY A 691 2.57 6.61 -11.93
N ILE A 692 3.24 6.01 -12.92
CA ILE A 692 2.87 4.70 -13.49
C ILE A 692 3.21 3.57 -12.51
N ASN A 693 2.40 3.45 -11.45
CA ASN A 693 2.63 2.52 -10.35
C ASN A 693 1.33 2.21 -9.59
N GLU A 694 0.51 1.32 -10.13
CA GLU A 694 -0.76 0.93 -9.49
C GLU A 694 -0.55 0.22 -8.15
N ALA A 695 0.54 -0.54 -8.00
CA ALA A 695 0.86 -1.22 -6.74
C ALA A 695 1.20 -0.20 -5.63
N GLY A 696 1.93 0.85 -6.00
CA GLY A 696 2.22 1.99 -5.15
C GLY A 696 0.97 2.80 -4.78
N ALA A 697 0.14 3.13 -5.77
CA ALA A 697 -1.12 3.82 -5.55
C ALA A 697 -2.07 3.03 -4.65
N MET A 698 -2.16 1.72 -4.83
CA MET A 698 -2.91 0.85 -3.93
C MET A 698 -2.33 0.84 -2.52
N SER A 699 -1.00 0.85 -2.39
CA SER A 699 -0.33 0.89 -1.07
C SER A 699 -0.58 2.22 -0.35
N SER A 700 -0.54 3.36 -1.05
CA SER A 700 -0.99 4.66 -0.54
C SER A 700 -2.46 4.63 -0.12
N TRP A 701 -3.31 4.02 -0.94
CA TRP A 701 -4.73 3.87 -0.66
C TRP A 701 -4.96 3.03 0.60
N ILE A 702 -4.25 1.91 0.79
CA ILE A 702 -4.35 1.08 2.00
C ILE A 702 -3.91 1.85 3.24
N ALA A 703 -2.79 2.59 3.17
CA ALA A 703 -2.30 3.40 4.28
C ALA A 703 -3.32 4.47 4.71
N ALA A 704 -3.96 5.12 3.73
CA ALA A 704 -5.04 6.07 3.97
C ALA A 704 -6.32 5.41 4.51
N ALA A 705 -6.72 4.27 3.92
CA ALA A 705 -7.95 3.56 4.23
C ALA A 705 -7.91 2.88 5.61
N THR A 706 -6.72 2.77 6.21
CA THR A 706 -6.50 2.23 7.55
C THR A 706 -6.00 3.28 8.54
N ALA A 707 -5.95 4.56 8.14
CA ALA A 707 -5.53 5.67 9.00
C ALA A 707 -6.39 5.80 10.26
N TYR A 708 -7.66 5.39 10.19
CA TYR A 708 -8.57 5.39 11.33
C TYR A 708 -8.05 4.53 12.49
N THR A 709 -7.29 3.47 12.22
CA THR A 709 -6.70 2.63 13.28
C THR A 709 -5.22 2.94 13.51
N ASN A 710 -4.45 3.23 12.45
CA ASN A 710 -3.00 3.42 12.56
C ASN A 710 -2.61 4.83 13.06
N HIS A 711 -3.50 5.81 12.88
CA HIS A 711 -3.27 7.22 13.22
C HIS A 711 -4.42 7.88 14.00
N ASP A 712 -5.47 7.13 14.34
CA ASP A 712 -6.70 7.65 15.00
C ASP A 712 -7.37 8.80 14.25
N ILE A 713 -7.35 8.71 12.92
CA ILE A 713 -7.90 9.74 12.06
C ILE A 713 -8.63 9.11 10.88
N GLU A 714 -9.92 9.41 10.74
CA GLU A 714 -10.69 8.99 9.57
C GLU A 714 -10.21 9.78 8.35
N MET A 715 -9.90 9.07 7.28
CA MET A 715 -9.49 9.61 5.98
C MET A 715 -10.30 8.89 4.90
N ILE A 716 -10.62 9.60 3.82
CA ILE A 716 -11.48 9.10 2.74
C ILE A 716 -10.62 9.01 1.47
N PRO A 717 -9.89 7.90 1.27
CA PRO A 717 -9.12 7.73 0.06
C PRO A 717 -9.99 7.34 -1.12
N ILE A 718 -9.67 7.94 -2.26
CA ILE A 718 -10.33 7.72 -3.53
C ILE A 718 -9.22 7.46 -4.54
N TYR A 719 -9.05 6.21 -4.91
CA TYR A 719 -8.07 5.80 -5.90
C TYR A 719 -8.76 5.58 -7.24
N ILE A 720 -8.43 6.43 -8.22
CA ILE A 720 -8.98 6.39 -9.57
C ILE A 720 -7.94 5.93 -10.58
N PHE A 721 -8.28 4.93 -11.38
CA PHE A 721 -7.36 4.28 -12.31
C PHE A 721 -8.12 3.60 -13.45
N TYR A 722 -7.43 3.22 -14.52
CA TYR A 722 -7.99 2.36 -15.57
C TYR A 722 -8.43 1.04 -14.98
N SER A 723 -9.74 0.75 -14.95
CA SER A 723 -10.35 -0.43 -14.31
C SER A 723 -9.60 -1.76 -14.50
N MET A 724 -9.06 -1.99 -15.71
CA MET A 724 -8.23 -3.14 -16.06
C MET A 724 -7.01 -3.34 -15.15
N PHE A 725 -6.36 -2.25 -14.72
CA PHE A 725 -5.15 -2.27 -13.89
C PHE A 725 -5.47 -2.23 -12.38
N GLY A 726 -6.72 -2.48 -12.01
CA GLY A 726 -7.12 -2.76 -10.63
C GLY A 726 -6.86 -4.21 -10.25
N PHE A 727 -7.93 -4.95 -9.95
CA PHE A 727 -7.84 -6.30 -9.39
C PHE A 727 -7.04 -7.31 -10.25
N GLN A 728 -6.92 -7.11 -11.56
CA GLN A 728 -6.05 -7.96 -12.40
C GLN A 728 -4.56 -7.72 -12.12
N ARG A 729 -4.15 -6.47 -11.86
CA ARG A 729 -2.74 -6.10 -11.67
C ARG A 729 -2.32 -6.11 -10.19
N ILE A 730 -3.22 -5.70 -9.30
CA ILE A 730 -2.95 -5.49 -7.86
C ILE A 730 -3.86 -6.35 -6.96
N GLY A 731 -4.33 -7.50 -7.47
CA GLY A 731 -5.30 -8.35 -6.78
C GLY A 731 -4.88 -8.79 -5.37
N ASP A 732 -3.60 -9.13 -5.17
CA ASP A 732 -3.11 -9.57 -3.85
C ASP A 732 -3.01 -8.40 -2.84
N LEU A 733 -2.69 -7.19 -3.31
CA LEU A 733 -2.81 -5.97 -2.49
C LEU A 733 -4.27 -5.68 -2.12
N ALA A 734 -5.22 -5.90 -3.05
CA ALA A 734 -6.64 -5.76 -2.76
C ALA A 734 -7.16 -6.80 -1.75
N TRP A 735 -6.61 -8.03 -1.77
CA TRP A 735 -6.87 -9.02 -0.73
C TRP A 735 -6.29 -8.58 0.62
N ALA A 736 -5.05 -8.10 0.64
CA ALA A 736 -4.41 -7.56 1.83
C ALA A 736 -5.15 -6.34 2.41
N ALA A 737 -5.78 -5.52 1.56
CA ALA A 737 -6.66 -4.44 1.99
C ALA A 737 -7.90 -4.97 2.73
N GLY A 738 -8.51 -6.03 2.21
CA GLY A 738 -9.63 -6.72 2.84
C GLY A 738 -9.25 -7.22 4.24
N ASP A 739 -8.10 -7.89 4.37
CA ASP A 739 -7.57 -8.35 5.66
C ASP A 739 -7.23 -7.19 6.61
N SER A 740 -6.69 -6.09 6.07
CA SER A 740 -6.36 -4.87 6.84
C SER A 740 -7.59 -4.10 7.36
N GLN A 741 -8.80 -4.49 6.94
CA GLN A 741 -10.07 -3.82 7.23
C GLN A 741 -10.08 -2.38 6.71
N ALA A 742 -9.63 -2.20 5.45
CA ALA A 742 -9.59 -0.92 4.75
C ALA A 742 -11.00 -0.31 4.56
N ARG A 743 -11.06 1.02 4.61
CA ARG A 743 -12.26 1.85 4.38
C ARG A 743 -11.94 2.93 3.33
N GLY A 744 -12.49 2.82 2.13
CA GLY A 744 -12.24 3.78 1.04
C GLY A 744 -12.91 3.41 -0.28
N PHE A 745 -12.61 4.19 -1.32
CA PHE A 745 -13.20 4.02 -2.66
C PHE A 745 -12.17 3.64 -3.72
N LEU A 746 -12.40 2.45 -4.27
CA LEU A 746 -12.01 1.86 -5.54
C LEU A 746 -12.68 2.49 -6.76
N ILE A 747 -12.07 3.37 -7.56
CA ILE A 747 -12.71 3.87 -8.79
C ILE A 747 -12.04 3.27 -10.03
N GLY A 748 -12.68 2.23 -10.59
CA GLY A 748 -12.29 1.68 -11.88
C GLY A 748 -12.84 2.55 -13.01
N ALA A 749 -12.13 3.60 -13.37
CA ALA A 749 -12.50 4.48 -14.46
C ALA A 749 -12.25 3.81 -15.82
N THR A 750 -12.75 4.46 -16.87
CA THR A 750 -12.67 3.99 -18.27
C THR A 750 -13.08 2.52 -18.44
N ALA A 751 -14.04 2.07 -17.64
CA ALA A 751 -14.49 0.68 -17.61
C ALA A 751 -15.39 0.29 -18.78
N GLY A 752 -15.54 -1.02 -18.98
CA GLY A 752 -16.40 -1.62 -19.99
C GLY A 752 -15.64 -2.01 -21.25
N ARG A 753 -15.82 -3.27 -21.69
CA ARG A 753 -15.06 -3.87 -22.80
C ARG A 753 -15.24 -3.09 -24.10
N THR A 754 -16.46 -2.65 -24.38
CA THR A 754 -16.79 -1.91 -25.62
C THR A 754 -16.65 -0.40 -25.46
N THR A 755 -16.64 0.09 -24.22
CA THR A 755 -16.71 1.52 -23.92
C THR A 755 -15.37 2.22 -24.09
N LEU A 756 -14.26 1.60 -23.64
CA LEU A 756 -12.88 2.07 -23.88
C LEU A 756 -12.38 1.61 -25.26
N ALA A 757 -13.03 2.12 -26.30
CA ALA A 757 -13.06 1.49 -27.61
C ALA A 757 -11.72 1.46 -28.37
N GLY A 758 -10.91 2.53 -28.28
CA GLY A 758 -9.66 2.65 -29.05
C GLY A 758 -8.47 1.85 -28.48
N GLU A 759 -8.44 1.62 -27.17
CA GLU A 759 -7.26 1.11 -26.46
C GLU A 759 -7.00 -0.39 -26.66
N GLY A 760 -8.03 -1.16 -27.01
CA GLY A 760 -7.90 -2.56 -27.40
C GLY A 760 -7.55 -3.52 -26.25
N LEU A 761 -6.84 -4.59 -26.61
CA LEU A 761 -6.81 -5.88 -25.88
C LEU A 761 -6.45 -5.77 -24.39
N GLN A 762 -5.43 -4.98 -24.05
CA GLN A 762 -4.90 -4.90 -22.69
C GLN A 762 -5.56 -3.82 -21.81
N HIS A 763 -6.57 -3.10 -22.31
CA HIS A 763 -7.22 -1.99 -21.61
C HIS A 763 -8.72 -2.17 -21.46
N GLN A 764 -9.36 -2.72 -22.49
CA GLN A 764 -10.81 -2.94 -22.51
C GLN A 764 -11.20 -3.93 -21.42
N ASP A 765 -11.76 -3.45 -20.31
CA ASP A 765 -12.15 -4.29 -19.19
C ASP A 765 -13.60 -4.75 -19.27
N GLY A 766 -13.79 -6.06 -19.34
CA GLY A 766 -15.10 -6.71 -19.19
C GLY A 766 -15.07 -7.85 -18.18
N HIS A 767 -14.26 -7.77 -17.13
CA HIS A 767 -14.15 -8.85 -16.13
C HIS A 767 -13.70 -8.44 -14.71
N SER A 768 -13.33 -7.18 -14.46
CA SER A 768 -12.91 -6.73 -13.12
C SER A 768 -13.92 -7.01 -12.00
N HIS A 769 -15.23 -6.85 -12.25
CA HIS A 769 -16.29 -7.14 -11.28
C HIS A 769 -16.28 -8.60 -10.80
N LEU A 770 -15.88 -9.55 -11.65
CA LEU A 770 -15.78 -10.95 -11.26
C LEU A 770 -14.57 -11.19 -10.34
N ILE A 771 -13.42 -10.57 -10.64
CA ILE A 771 -12.25 -10.66 -9.76
C ILE A 771 -12.54 -9.97 -8.43
N ALA A 772 -13.14 -8.78 -8.45
CA ALA A 772 -13.52 -8.02 -7.26
C ALA A 772 -14.49 -8.80 -6.36
N SER A 773 -15.40 -9.60 -6.95
CA SER A 773 -16.37 -10.43 -6.21
C SER A 773 -15.72 -11.49 -5.31
N THR A 774 -14.44 -11.79 -5.52
CA THR A 774 -13.70 -12.76 -4.69
C THR A 774 -13.35 -12.21 -3.31
N ILE A 775 -13.33 -10.90 -3.11
CA ILE A 775 -12.98 -10.25 -1.83
C ILE A 775 -14.26 -10.01 -1.00
N PRO A 776 -14.43 -10.65 0.17
CA PRO A 776 -15.72 -10.65 0.88
C PRO A 776 -16.23 -9.26 1.29
N ASN A 777 -15.34 -8.38 1.76
CA ASN A 777 -15.65 -7.04 2.22
C ASN A 777 -15.45 -5.94 1.15
N CYS A 778 -15.29 -6.33 -0.12
CA CYS A 778 -15.36 -5.42 -1.27
C CYS A 778 -16.82 -5.33 -1.75
N VAL A 779 -17.39 -4.13 -1.73
CA VAL A 779 -18.75 -3.84 -2.20
C VAL A 779 -18.66 -3.22 -3.59
N THR A 780 -19.22 -3.88 -4.60
CA THR A 780 -18.97 -3.52 -6.01
C THR A 780 -20.21 -2.96 -6.69
N TYR A 781 -20.07 -1.92 -7.53
CA TYR A 781 -21.17 -1.35 -8.33
C TYR A 781 -20.74 -0.95 -9.75
N ASP A 782 -21.67 -1.05 -10.69
CA ASP A 782 -21.54 -0.65 -12.11
C ASP A 782 -22.67 0.32 -12.51
N PRO A 783 -22.69 1.55 -11.97
CA PRO A 783 -23.78 2.51 -12.18
C PRO A 783 -23.84 3.01 -13.64
N THR A 784 -25.04 3.14 -14.18
CA THR A 784 -25.30 3.79 -15.48
C THR A 784 -25.54 5.28 -15.31
N PHE A 785 -26.25 5.72 -14.26
CA PHE A 785 -26.65 7.11 -14.14
C PHE A 785 -26.02 7.83 -12.95
N HIS A 786 -25.84 9.15 -13.08
CA HIS A 786 -25.23 9.97 -12.04
C HIS A 786 -25.96 9.92 -10.68
N TYR A 787 -27.30 9.77 -10.65
CA TYR A 787 -28.03 9.61 -9.39
C TYR A 787 -27.73 8.26 -8.71
N GLU A 788 -27.44 7.21 -9.47
CA GLU A 788 -27.05 5.91 -8.91
C GLU A 788 -25.69 6.06 -8.23
N LEU A 789 -24.73 6.66 -8.93
CA LEU A 789 -23.39 6.97 -8.39
C LEU A 789 -23.50 7.79 -7.10
N ALA A 790 -24.33 8.84 -7.08
CA ALA A 790 -24.60 9.65 -5.89
C ALA A 790 -25.11 8.83 -4.70
N VAL A 791 -26.14 8.00 -4.92
CA VAL A 791 -26.73 7.17 -3.86
C VAL A 791 -25.71 6.16 -3.32
N ILE A 792 -24.96 5.49 -4.20
CA ILE A 792 -23.94 4.51 -3.84
C ILE A 792 -22.81 5.16 -3.04
N PHE A 793 -22.28 6.29 -3.51
CA PHE A 793 -21.17 6.97 -2.86
C PHE A 793 -21.56 7.52 -1.48
N ARG A 794 -22.76 8.14 -1.38
CA ARG A 794 -23.33 8.61 -0.11
C ARG A 794 -23.45 7.47 0.91
N GLU A 795 -23.95 6.32 0.49
CA GLU A 795 -24.08 5.17 1.38
C GLU A 795 -22.73 4.59 1.78
N GLY A 796 -21.75 4.55 0.87
CA GLY A 796 -20.39 4.11 1.18
C GLY A 796 -19.75 4.99 2.25
N LEU A 797 -19.86 6.32 2.13
CA LEU A 797 -19.38 7.27 3.14
C LEU A 797 -20.00 6.99 4.51
N ARG A 798 -21.33 6.79 4.53
CA ARG A 798 -22.08 6.52 5.76
C ARG A 798 -21.68 5.19 6.38
N ARG A 799 -21.62 4.10 5.61
CA ARG A 799 -21.27 2.76 6.13
C ARG A 799 -19.85 2.77 6.70
N MET A 800 -18.89 3.29 5.96
CA MET A 800 -17.48 3.25 6.36
C MET A 800 -17.15 4.22 7.48
N HIS A 801 -17.54 5.49 7.36
CA HIS A 801 -17.02 6.56 8.22
C HIS A 801 -18.00 7.08 9.27
N GLU A 802 -19.30 6.81 9.13
CA GLU A 802 -20.30 7.13 10.16
C GLU A 802 -20.64 5.90 11.01
N LYS A 803 -20.88 4.75 10.37
CA LYS A 803 -21.23 3.48 11.01
C LYS A 803 -20.04 2.58 11.34
N ASN A 804 -18.82 2.95 10.92
CA ASN A 804 -17.60 2.18 11.17
C ASN A 804 -17.64 0.74 10.62
N GLU A 805 -18.35 0.52 9.52
CA GLU A 805 -18.37 -0.78 8.85
C GLU A 805 -17.05 -1.01 8.12
N ASN A 806 -16.44 -2.18 8.32
CA ASN A 806 -15.15 -2.53 7.72
C ASN A 806 -15.34 -3.14 6.32
N VAL A 807 -15.79 -2.28 5.41
CA VAL A 807 -15.93 -2.58 3.98
C VAL A 807 -15.22 -1.49 3.18
N PHE A 808 -14.87 -1.80 1.94
CA PHE A 808 -14.46 -0.80 0.97
C PHE A 808 -15.26 -0.98 -0.32
N TYR A 809 -15.32 0.09 -1.11
CA TYR A 809 -16.16 0.15 -2.30
C TYR A 809 -15.33 0.01 -3.56
N TYR A 810 -15.84 -0.68 -4.57
CA TYR A 810 -15.35 -0.64 -5.94
C TYR A 810 -16.48 -0.18 -6.85
N ILE A 811 -16.27 0.92 -7.57
CA ILE A 811 -17.27 1.52 -8.43
C ILE A 811 -16.63 1.72 -9.80
N THR A 812 -17.25 1.15 -10.84
CA THR A 812 -16.80 1.38 -12.22
C THR A 812 -17.42 2.65 -12.77
N THR A 813 -16.62 3.45 -13.47
CA THR A 813 -17.09 4.63 -14.19
C THR A 813 -16.60 4.59 -15.64
N MET A 814 -17.36 5.21 -16.52
CA MET A 814 -17.19 5.10 -17.97
C MET A 814 -16.82 6.45 -18.57
N ASN A 815 -16.29 6.45 -19.79
CA ASN A 815 -15.85 7.65 -20.54
C ASN A 815 -16.77 7.98 -21.73
N GLU A 816 -17.96 7.39 -21.80
CA GLU A 816 -18.95 7.70 -22.83
C GLU A 816 -19.93 8.75 -22.30
N ASN A 817 -20.13 9.83 -23.07
CA ASN A 817 -21.09 10.88 -22.73
C ASN A 817 -22.50 10.49 -23.19
N TYR A 818 -23.48 10.76 -22.33
CA TYR A 818 -24.91 10.64 -22.63
C TYR A 818 -25.75 11.46 -21.65
N SER A 819 -27.02 11.67 -21.98
CA SER A 819 -27.95 12.34 -21.07
C SER A 819 -28.26 11.44 -19.86
N HIS A 820 -28.32 12.05 -18.68
CA HIS A 820 -28.71 11.37 -17.45
C HIS A 820 -30.13 11.80 -17.05
N PRO A 821 -31.07 10.86 -16.87
CA PRO A 821 -32.44 11.19 -16.46
C PRO A 821 -32.49 11.53 -14.98
N GLY A 822 -33.56 12.21 -14.56
CA GLY A 822 -33.84 12.41 -13.15
C GLY A 822 -34.13 11.07 -12.45
N MET A 823 -33.76 10.98 -11.18
CA MET A 823 -34.01 9.78 -10.37
C MET A 823 -35.52 9.48 -10.33
N PRO A 824 -35.94 8.22 -10.53
CA PRO A 824 -37.33 7.82 -10.38
C PRO A 824 -37.93 8.26 -9.05
N LYS A 825 -39.19 8.73 -9.06
CA LYS A 825 -39.90 9.18 -7.84
C LYS A 825 -40.36 8.03 -6.93
N ASP A 826 -40.10 6.79 -7.31
CA ASP A 826 -40.39 5.63 -6.48
C ASP A 826 -39.56 5.71 -5.20
N LYS A 827 -40.23 5.58 -4.05
CA LYS A 827 -39.59 5.60 -2.73
C LYS A 827 -38.60 4.46 -2.54
N ASN A 828 -38.78 3.37 -3.28
CA ASN A 828 -37.90 2.20 -3.20
C ASN A 828 -36.72 2.29 -4.18
N CYS A 829 -36.60 3.35 -4.98
CA CYS A 829 -35.52 3.48 -5.97
C CYS A 829 -34.13 3.54 -5.30
N GLU A 830 -33.95 4.36 -4.26
CA GLU A 830 -32.67 4.44 -3.54
C GLU A 830 -32.31 3.09 -2.90
N GLU A 831 -33.29 2.40 -2.29
CA GLU A 831 -33.07 1.06 -1.74
C GLU A 831 -32.69 0.06 -2.83
N GLY A 832 -33.39 0.07 -3.97
CA GLY A 832 -33.08 -0.79 -5.10
C GLY A 832 -31.70 -0.54 -5.71
N ILE A 833 -31.28 0.72 -5.81
CA ILE A 833 -29.91 1.09 -6.23
C ILE A 833 -28.87 0.46 -5.31
N LEU A 834 -29.09 0.51 -3.98
CA LEU A 834 -28.16 -0.04 -3.00
C LEU A 834 -28.24 -1.57 -2.90
N LYS A 835 -29.41 -2.16 -3.16
CA LYS A 835 -29.57 -3.62 -3.18
C LYS A 835 -29.06 -4.26 -4.47
N GLY A 836 -28.93 -3.47 -5.54
CA GLY A 836 -28.28 -3.86 -6.77
C GLY A 836 -29.18 -3.87 -8.01
N MET A 837 -30.50 -3.64 -7.89
CA MET A 837 -31.38 -3.42 -9.04
C MET A 837 -32.69 -2.70 -8.72
N TYR A 838 -33.26 -2.02 -9.71
CA TYR A 838 -34.61 -1.45 -9.65
C TYR A 838 -35.22 -1.31 -11.06
N LYS A 839 -36.56 -1.28 -11.15
CA LYS A 839 -37.27 -1.06 -12.41
C LYS A 839 -37.18 0.42 -12.79
N ILE A 840 -36.50 0.72 -13.90
CA ILE A 840 -36.32 2.10 -14.36
C ILE A 840 -37.45 2.55 -15.29
N LYS A 841 -37.97 1.65 -16.12
CA LYS A 841 -38.99 1.98 -17.13
C LYS A 841 -39.81 0.74 -17.47
N GLU A 842 -41.07 0.95 -17.83
CA GLU A 842 -41.98 -0.10 -18.30
C GLU A 842 -42.68 0.34 -19.57
N PHE A 843 -42.76 -0.60 -20.52
CA PHE A 843 -43.53 -0.52 -21.74
C PHE A 843 -44.63 -1.57 -21.66
N ASN A 844 -45.89 -1.13 -21.52
CA ASN A 844 -47.05 -2.01 -21.32
C ASN A 844 -48.24 -1.53 -22.16
N ARG A 845 -48.09 -1.52 -23.49
CA ARG A 845 -49.08 -0.97 -24.43
C ARG A 845 -50.01 -2.05 -25.00
N TYR A 846 -49.53 -3.28 -25.16
CA TYR A 846 -50.25 -4.32 -25.91
C TYR A 846 -50.78 -5.45 -25.03
N GLY A 847 -50.18 -5.69 -23.86
CA GLY A 847 -50.59 -6.68 -22.85
C GLY A 847 -50.54 -8.14 -23.32
N LYS A 848 -49.91 -8.43 -24.47
CA LYS A 848 -49.89 -9.78 -25.07
C LYS A 848 -48.66 -10.60 -24.71
N THR A 849 -47.48 -10.01 -24.94
CA THR A 849 -46.20 -10.68 -24.77
C THR A 849 -45.26 -9.70 -24.10
N LYS A 850 -44.64 -10.14 -23.00
CA LYS A 850 -43.75 -9.31 -22.19
C LYS A 850 -42.37 -9.97 -22.07
N ILE A 851 -41.31 -9.15 -21.98
CA ILE A 851 -39.93 -9.58 -21.70
C ILE A 851 -39.30 -8.68 -20.63
N GLN A 852 -38.47 -9.27 -19.77
CA GLN A 852 -37.71 -8.53 -18.75
C GLN A 852 -36.31 -8.24 -19.27
N LEU A 853 -35.91 -6.97 -19.33
CA LEU A 853 -34.62 -6.52 -19.85
C LEU A 853 -33.77 -5.95 -18.72
N LEU A 854 -32.66 -6.60 -18.40
CA LEU A 854 -31.73 -6.21 -17.34
C LEU A 854 -30.45 -5.65 -17.96
N GLY A 855 -30.01 -4.47 -17.51
CA GLY A 855 -28.76 -3.87 -17.98
C GLY A 855 -28.00 -3.13 -16.89
N SER A 856 -26.68 -3.04 -17.04
CA SER A 856 -25.78 -2.24 -16.21
C SER A 856 -24.83 -1.39 -17.07
N GLY A 857 -24.14 -0.43 -16.45
CA GLY A 857 -23.15 0.40 -17.13
C GLY A 857 -23.69 1.06 -18.41
N THR A 858 -22.87 1.14 -19.45
CA THR A 858 -23.29 1.74 -20.74
C THR A 858 -24.29 0.88 -21.52
N ILE A 859 -24.32 -0.43 -21.28
CA ILE A 859 -25.18 -1.38 -22.02
C ILE A 859 -26.65 -1.30 -21.59
N LEU A 860 -26.96 -0.75 -20.42
CA LEU A 860 -28.36 -0.42 -20.07
C LEU A 860 -29.01 0.51 -21.10
N ARG A 861 -28.25 1.40 -21.76
CA ARG A 861 -28.78 2.29 -22.80
C ARG A 861 -29.14 1.54 -24.09
N GLU A 862 -28.36 0.52 -24.43
CA GLU A 862 -28.66 -0.39 -25.56
C GLU A 862 -29.94 -1.21 -25.25
N MET A 863 -30.09 -1.67 -24.01
CA MET A 863 -31.31 -2.34 -23.52
C MET A 863 -32.55 -1.45 -23.61
N MET A 864 -32.46 -0.19 -23.16
CA MET A 864 -33.55 0.78 -23.27
C MET A 864 -33.94 1.05 -24.72
N SER A 865 -32.96 1.18 -25.61
CA SER A 865 -33.19 1.38 -27.04
C SER A 865 -33.84 0.14 -27.69
N ALA A 866 -33.39 -1.06 -27.33
CA ALA A 866 -33.98 -2.30 -27.79
C ALA A 866 -35.44 -2.47 -27.33
N ALA A 867 -35.73 -2.07 -26.09
CA ALA A 867 -37.09 -2.08 -25.54
C ALA A 867 -38.05 -1.20 -26.35
N GLU A 868 -37.59 -0.01 -26.77
CA GLU A 868 -38.37 0.90 -27.62
C GLU A 868 -38.65 0.29 -29.00
N ILE A 869 -37.66 -0.36 -29.61
CA ILE A 869 -37.82 -1.06 -30.89
C ILE A 869 -38.80 -2.23 -30.75
N LEU A 870 -38.65 -3.05 -29.71
CA LEU A 870 -39.53 -4.19 -29.42
C LEU A 870 -40.99 -3.76 -29.28
N GLN A 871 -41.25 -2.66 -28.57
CA GLN A 871 -42.61 -2.12 -28.44
C GLN A 871 -43.13 -1.56 -29.77
N ASN A 872 -42.36 -0.70 -30.43
CA ASN A 872 -42.85 0.06 -31.59
C ASN A 872 -42.98 -0.78 -32.85
N GLU A 873 -42.05 -1.70 -33.10
CA GLU A 873 -42.00 -2.47 -34.35
C GLU A 873 -42.59 -3.87 -34.21
N TYR A 874 -42.48 -4.49 -33.03
CA TYR A 874 -42.83 -5.90 -32.82
C TYR A 874 -44.02 -6.10 -31.86
N GLN A 875 -44.57 -5.03 -31.29
CA GLN A 875 -45.67 -5.07 -30.33
C GLN A 875 -45.37 -5.93 -29.09
N ILE A 876 -44.11 -5.94 -28.68
CA ILE A 876 -43.63 -6.65 -27.49
C ILE A 876 -43.47 -5.66 -26.36
N ASP A 877 -44.15 -5.92 -25.26
CA ASP A 877 -44.03 -5.15 -24.03
C ASP A 877 -42.79 -5.56 -23.24
N SER A 878 -42.26 -4.66 -22.42
CA SER A 878 -41.05 -4.93 -21.65
C SER A 878 -40.98 -4.17 -20.34
N GLU A 879 -40.31 -4.77 -19.37
CA GLU A 879 -39.90 -4.09 -18.14
C GLU A 879 -38.38 -4.00 -18.12
N ILE A 880 -37.86 -2.79 -17.96
CA ILE A 880 -36.44 -2.49 -18.03
C ILE A 880 -35.94 -2.26 -16.60
N TRP A 881 -34.88 -2.98 -16.25
CA TRP A 881 -34.28 -3.00 -14.94
C TRP A 881 -32.85 -2.47 -15.03
N SER A 882 -32.57 -1.40 -14.28
CA SER A 882 -31.19 -0.99 -14.03
C SER A 882 -30.62 -1.90 -12.96
N VAL A 883 -29.50 -2.56 -13.27
CA VAL A 883 -28.78 -3.44 -12.35
C VAL A 883 -27.48 -2.74 -11.96
N THR A 884 -27.51 -2.07 -10.81
CA THR A 884 -26.35 -1.34 -10.27
C THR A 884 -25.30 -2.26 -9.68
N SER A 885 -25.66 -3.49 -9.28
CA SER A 885 -24.69 -4.49 -8.82
C SER A 885 -25.21 -5.93 -8.91
N PHE A 886 -24.67 -6.71 -9.86
CA PHE A 886 -24.93 -8.15 -9.89
C PHE A 886 -24.29 -8.90 -8.71
N ASN A 887 -23.15 -8.43 -8.22
CA ASN A 887 -22.42 -9.07 -7.12
C ASN A 887 -23.17 -8.95 -5.78
N GLU A 888 -23.73 -7.78 -5.46
CA GLU A 888 -24.49 -7.60 -4.22
C GLU A 888 -25.81 -8.39 -4.26
N LEU A 889 -26.47 -8.47 -5.44
CA LEU A 889 -27.62 -9.34 -5.64
C LEU A 889 -27.30 -10.82 -5.43
N ARG A 890 -26.14 -11.28 -5.91
CA ARG A 890 -25.69 -12.65 -5.64
C ARG A 890 -25.40 -12.89 -4.17
N LYS A 891 -24.75 -11.95 -3.48
CA LYS A 891 -24.49 -12.08 -2.03
C LYS A 891 -25.79 -12.22 -1.25
N ASP A 892 -26.79 -11.36 -1.53
CA ASP A 892 -28.13 -11.46 -0.94
C ASP A 892 -28.79 -12.83 -1.24
N GLY A 893 -28.75 -13.27 -2.50
CA GLY A 893 -29.26 -14.58 -2.91
C GLY A 893 -28.61 -15.75 -2.18
N MET A 894 -27.28 -15.76 -2.06
CA MET A 894 -26.52 -16.77 -1.32
C MET A 894 -26.87 -16.79 0.18
N GLU A 895 -27.03 -15.61 0.80
CA GLU A 895 -27.40 -15.49 2.20
C GLU A 895 -28.82 -16.01 2.47
N VAL A 896 -29.76 -15.68 1.58
CA VAL A 896 -31.14 -16.17 1.64
C VAL A 896 -31.22 -17.68 1.41
N GLU A 897 -30.56 -18.18 0.37
CA GLU A 897 -30.48 -19.63 0.08
C GLU A 897 -29.91 -20.39 1.27
N ARG A 898 -28.80 -19.91 1.85
CA ARG A 898 -28.20 -20.50 3.04
C ARG A 898 -29.15 -20.48 4.23
N TYR A 899 -29.86 -19.36 4.47
CA TYR A 899 -30.84 -19.28 5.54
C TYR A 899 -31.95 -20.32 5.35
N ASN A 900 -32.50 -20.43 4.15
CA ASN A 900 -33.57 -21.35 3.78
C ASN A 900 -33.15 -22.82 3.98
N LEU A 901 -31.96 -23.20 3.51
CA LEU A 901 -31.39 -24.54 3.71
C LEU A 901 -31.18 -24.91 5.18
N LEU A 902 -30.80 -23.93 6.02
CA LEU A 902 -30.60 -24.14 7.46
C LEU A 902 -31.90 -24.10 8.28
N ASN A 903 -33.02 -23.69 7.68
CA ASN A 903 -34.31 -23.53 8.35
C ASN A 903 -35.45 -24.11 7.50
N PRO A 904 -35.45 -25.42 7.18
CA PRO A 904 -36.43 -26.04 6.28
C PRO A 904 -37.86 -26.06 6.85
N ASP A 905 -38.01 -25.91 8.17
CA ASP A 905 -39.27 -25.89 8.90
C ASP A 905 -39.82 -24.47 9.14
N LYS A 906 -39.07 -23.43 8.79
CA LYS A 906 -39.49 -22.02 8.96
C LYS A 906 -39.99 -21.43 7.65
N GLU A 907 -40.61 -20.25 7.77
CA GLU A 907 -40.96 -19.43 6.61
C GLU A 907 -39.69 -19.12 5.79
N GLN A 908 -39.75 -19.50 4.50
CA GLN A 908 -38.65 -19.33 3.57
C GLN A 908 -38.53 -17.85 3.20
N LYS A 909 -37.32 -17.31 3.29
CA LYS A 909 -37.02 -15.95 2.86
C LYS A 909 -36.96 -15.89 1.34
N VAL A 910 -37.27 -14.71 0.82
CA VAL A 910 -37.26 -14.39 -0.61
C VAL A 910 -36.11 -13.44 -0.87
N SER A 911 -35.21 -13.80 -1.80
CA SER A 911 -34.08 -12.96 -2.18
C SER A 911 -34.56 -11.67 -2.85
N PHE A 912 -33.72 -10.63 -2.88
CA PHE A 912 -34.09 -9.37 -3.52
C PHE A 912 -34.37 -9.53 -5.02
N VAL A 913 -33.64 -10.42 -5.70
CA VAL A 913 -33.90 -10.79 -7.11
C VAL A 913 -35.30 -11.38 -7.27
N GLU A 914 -35.71 -12.31 -6.40
CA GLU A 914 -37.06 -12.89 -6.42
C GLU A 914 -38.14 -11.87 -6.06
N GLN A 915 -37.86 -10.94 -5.14
CA GLN A 915 -38.78 -9.85 -4.81
C GLN A 915 -39.04 -8.95 -6.03
N CYS A 916 -38.00 -8.62 -6.79
CA CYS A 916 -38.09 -7.81 -7.99
C CYS A 916 -38.75 -8.56 -9.17
N LEU A 917 -38.34 -9.80 -9.43
CA LEU A 917 -38.65 -10.50 -10.69
C LEU A 917 -39.70 -11.61 -10.53
N GLY A 918 -39.94 -12.12 -9.32
CA GLY A 918 -40.78 -13.31 -9.10
C GLY A 918 -42.24 -13.14 -9.54
N LYS A 919 -42.76 -11.91 -9.53
CA LYS A 919 -44.13 -11.58 -9.94
C LYS A 919 -44.24 -10.99 -11.35
N THR A 920 -43.12 -10.80 -12.06
CA THR A 920 -43.16 -10.22 -13.42
C THR A 920 -43.61 -11.27 -14.44
N GLU A 921 -43.87 -10.87 -15.69
CA GLU A 921 -44.26 -11.77 -16.77
C GLU A 921 -43.16 -11.93 -17.83
N GLY A 922 -43.09 -13.11 -18.45
CA GLY A 922 -42.14 -13.39 -19.54
C GLY A 922 -40.72 -13.78 -19.08
N PRO A 923 -39.85 -14.12 -20.06
CA PRO A 923 -38.46 -14.49 -19.82
C PRO A 923 -37.59 -13.27 -19.51
N ILE A 924 -36.40 -13.52 -18.96
CA ILE A 924 -35.38 -12.53 -18.62
C ILE A 924 -34.27 -12.54 -19.66
N MET A 925 -33.89 -11.36 -20.14
CA MET A 925 -32.68 -11.13 -20.92
C MET A 925 -31.81 -10.08 -20.22
N ALA A 926 -30.57 -10.43 -19.89
CA ALA A 926 -29.60 -9.56 -19.25
C ALA A 926 -28.42 -9.26 -20.17
N ALA A 927 -27.88 -8.04 -20.15
CA ALA A 927 -26.63 -7.71 -20.82
C ALA A 927 -25.83 -6.66 -20.05
N SER A 928 -24.51 -6.74 -20.13
CA SER A 928 -23.58 -5.78 -19.54
C SER A 928 -22.34 -5.62 -20.42
N ASP A 929 -21.51 -4.62 -20.15
CA ASP A 929 -20.21 -4.43 -20.83
C ASP A 929 -19.11 -5.36 -20.27
N TYR A 930 -19.54 -6.42 -19.58
CA TYR A 930 -18.73 -7.47 -18.98
C TYR A 930 -19.13 -8.84 -19.55
N MET A 931 -18.27 -9.83 -19.36
CA MET A 931 -18.56 -11.20 -19.77
C MET A 931 -19.86 -11.73 -19.13
N ARG A 932 -20.53 -12.65 -19.83
CA ARG A 932 -21.85 -13.19 -19.44
C ARG A 932 -21.94 -13.64 -17.98
N MET A 933 -20.85 -14.24 -17.49
CA MET A 933 -20.71 -14.73 -16.11
C MET A 933 -21.06 -13.66 -15.06
N ASN A 934 -20.82 -12.37 -15.36
CA ASN A 934 -21.18 -11.27 -14.47
C ASN A 934 -22.69 -11.21 -14.22
N SER A 935 -23.51 -11.40 -15.26
CA SER A 935 -24.97 -11.41 -15.12
C SER A 935 -25.54 -12.78 -14.76
N ASP A 936 -24.90 -13.87 -15.20
CA ASP A 936 -25.35 -15.25 -14.92
C ASP A 936 -25.33 -15.58 -13.43
N GLN A 937 -24.57 -14.82 -12.63
CA GLN A 937 -24.40 -15.04 -11.21
C GLN A 937 -25.71 -14.95 -10.39
N ILE A 938 -26.74 -14.25 -10.90
CA ILE A 938 -28.05 -14.13 -10.25
C ILE A 938 -29.08 -15.15 -10.76
N ARG A 939 -28.73 -15.95 -11.77
CA ARG A 939 -29.63 -16.93 -12.39
C ARG A 939 -30.27 -17.92 -11.41
N PRO A 940 -29.59 -18.41 -10.35
CA PRO A 940 -30.22 -19.32 -9.39
C PRO A 940 -31.37 -18.70 -8.57
N TYR A 941 -31.45 -17.37 -8.51
CA TYR A 941 -32.39 -16.63 -7.66
C TYR A 941 -33.61 -16.14 -8.45
N THR A 942 -33.99 -16.86 -9.50
CA THR A 942 -35.22 -16.61 -10.25
C THR A 942 -35.76 -17.92 -10.82
N ASN A 943 -37.08 -18.06 -10.86
CA ASN A 943 -37.76 -19.22 -11.46
C ASN A 943 -38.07 -19.02 -12.96
N LYS A 944 -37.66 -17.89 -13.53
CA LYS A 944 -37.88 -17.53 -14.94
C LYS A 944 -36.73 -18.01 -15.82
N SER A 945 -37.02 -18.29 -17.09
CA SER A 945 -35.97 -18.49 -18.10
C SER A 945 -35.05 -17.27 -18.15
N PHE A 946 -33.76 -17.49 -17.99
CA PHE A 946 -32.74 -16.44 -17.92
C PHE A 946 -31.72 -16.59 -19.05
N TYR A 947 -31.57 -15.53 -19.84
CA TYR A 947 -30.65 -15.44 -20.97
C TYR A 947 -29.71 -14.26 -20.77
N SER A 948 -28.40 -14.48 -20.93
CA SER A 948 -27.39 -13.42 -20.78
C SER A 948 -26.69 -13.12 -22.10
N LEU A 949 -26.30 -11.87 -22.29
CA LEU A 949 -25.36 -11.39 -23.30
C LEU A 949 -24.22 -10.69 -22.57
N GLY A 950 -23.03 -10.72 -23.15
CA GLY A 950 -21.86 -10.18 -22.50
C GLY A 950 -20.66 -10.18 -23.43
N THR A 951 -19.63 -9.48 -22.99
CA THR A 951 -18.45 -9.18 -23.81
C THR A 951 -17.33 -10.19 -23.56
N ASP A 952 -17.65 -11.48 -23.69
CA ASP A 952 -16.71 -12.58 -23.56
C ASP A 952 -15.66 -12.53 -24.69
N GLY A 953 -14.39 -12.76 -24.38
CA GLY A 953 -13.28 -12.71 -25.34
C GLY A 953 -12.34 -11.52 -25.16
N TYR A 954 -11.23 -11.53 -25.89
CA TYR A 954 -10.26 -10.44 -25.86
C TYR A 954 -10.79 -9.17 -26.53
N GLY A 955 -10.45 -8.03 -25.94
CA GLY A 955 -10.69 -6.71 -26.53
C GLY A 955 -9.95 -6.48 -27.85
N ARG A 956 -10.37 -5.46 -28.60
CA ARG A 956 -9.76 -5.01 -29.87
C ARG A 956 -10.13 -3.55 -30.14
N SER A 957 -9.26 -2.85 -30.86
CA SER A 957 -9.48 -1.43 -31.18
C SER A 957 -10.50 -1.27 -32.31
N ASP A 958 -11.60 -0.58 -32.04
CA ASP A 958 -12.60 -0.15 -33.04
C ASP A 958 -13.49 0.95 -32.44
N THR A 959 -14.53 1.39 -33.14
CA THR A 959 -15.59 2.26 -32.60
C THR A 959 -16.45 1.51 -31.59
N ARG A 960 -17.03 2.22 -30.60
CA ARG A 960 -17.99 1.64 -29.62
C ARG A 960 -19.10 0.85 -30.30
N LYS A 961 -19.67 1.40 -31.38
CA LYS A 961 -20.72 0.77 -32.18
C LYS A 961 -20.27 -0.58 -32.74
N ASN A 962 -19.11 -0.64 -33.38
CA ASN A 962 -18.59 -1.87 -33.96
C ASN A 962 -18.21 -2.87 -32.88
N LEU A 963 -17.67 -2.42 -31.75
CA LEU A 963 -17.36 -3.31 -30.62
C LEU A 963 -18.62 -3.92 -30.00
N ARG A 964 -19.67 -3.12 -29.77
CA ARG A 964 -20.96 -3.65 -29.27
C ARG A 964 -21.59 -4.64 -30.24
N LYS A 965 -21.51 -4.36 -31.55
CA LYS A 965 -21.92 -5.31 -32.60
C LYS A 965 -21.06 -6.58 -32.59
N PHE A 966 -19.76 -6.42 -32.42
CA PHE A 966 -18.79 -7.50 -32.41
C PHE A 966 -18.98 -8.42 -31.19
N PHE A 967 -19.23 -7.86 -30.00
CA PHE A 967 -19.51 -8.61 -28.79
C PHE A 967 -21.00 -8.99 -28.63
N GLU A 968 -21.85 -8.62 -29.61
CA GLU A 968 -23.26 -9.00 -29.67
C GLU A 968 -24.10 -8.45 -28.51
N VAL A 969 -23.77 -7.22 -28.08
CA VAL A 969 -24.41 -6.47 -26.98
C VAL A 969 -25.00 -5.11 -27.42
N ASP A 970 -25.04 -4.84 -28.72
CA ASP A 970 -25.77 -3.67 -29.25
C ASP A 970 -27.29 -3.89 -29.23
N LYS A 971 -28.06 -2.80 -29.34
CA LYS A 971 -29.53 -2.86 -29.38
C LYS A 971 -30.07 -3.77 -30.48
N GLU A 972 -29.42 -3.83 -31.64
CA GLU A 972 -29.87 -4.68 -32.76
C GLU A 972 -29.78 -6.18 -32.43
N HIS A 973 -28.68 -6.63 -31.82
CA HIS A 973 -28.55 -7.99 -31.32
C HIS A 973 -29.52 -8.25 -30.17
N ILE A 974 -29.70 -7.30 -29.24
CA ILE A 974 -30.66 -7.44 -28.13
C ILE A 974 -32.09 -7.63 -28.67
N VAL A 975 -32.52 -6.87 -29.69
CA VAL A 975 -33.85 -7.05 -30.32
C VAL A 975 -33.96 -8.43 -30.98
N ALA A 976 -33.00 -8.78 -31.85
CA ALA A 976 -33.05 -10.03 -32.60
C ALA A 976 -32.99 -11.27 -31.70
N TYR A 977 -32.14 -11.24 -30.67
CA TYR A 977 -32.04 -12.29 -29.67
C TYR A 977 -33.24 -12.28 -28.73
N GLY A 978 -33.78 -11.12 -28.36
CA GLY A 978 -35.01 -11.00 -27.58
C GLY A 978 -36.19 -11.70 -28.26
N LEU A 979 -36.37 -11.45 -29.57
CA LEU A 979 -37.36 -12.15 -30.39
C LEU A 979 -37.05 -13.65 -30.51
N SER A 980 -35.78 -14.04 -30.59
CA SER A 980 -35.37 -15.45 -30.61
C SER A 980 -35.70 -16.16 -29.29
N VAL A 981 -35.51 -15.49 -28.16
CA VAL A 981 -35.87 -15.96 -26.82
C VAL A 981 -37.38 -16.13 -26.71
N LEU A 982 -38.16 -15.12 -27.08
CA LEU A 982 -39.62 -15.20 -27.06
C LEU A 982 -40.15 -16.30 -27.99
N ALA A 983 -39.53 -16.51 -29.15
CA ALA A 983 -39.88 -17.60 -30.06
C ALA A 983 -39.53 -18.98 -29.49
N LYS A 984 -38.38 -19.11 -28.81
CA LYS A 984 -37.97 -20.35 -28.12
C LYS A 984 -38.93 -20.71 -26.98
N GLU A 985 -39.40 -19.70 -26.25
CA GLU A 985 -40.41 -19.80 -25.20
C GLU A 985 -41.85 -19.93 -25.75
N GLN A 986 -42.00 -20.06 -27.08
CA GLN A 986 -43.29 -20.23 -27.78
C GLN A 986 -44.28 -19.08 -27.59
N LEU A 987 -43.79 -17.90 -27.21
CA LEU A 987 -44.61 -16.69 -27.01
C LEU A 987 -44.88 -15.95 -28.33
N ILE A 988 -44.01 -16.12 -29.33
CA ILE A 988 -44.17 -15.56 -30.69
C ILE A 988 -43.70 -16.56 -31.76
N ALA A 989 -44.03 -16.30 -33.03
CA ALA A 989 -43.54 -17.10 -34.14
C ALA A 989 -42.05 -16.80 -34.47
N SER A 990 -41.27 -17.83 -34.79
CA SER A 990 -39.85 -17.71 -35.14
C SER A 990 -39.56 -16.86 -36.38
N LYS A 991 -40.58 -16.57 -37.21
CA LYS A 991 -40.46 -15.66 -38.36
C LYS A 991 -39.99 -14.26 -37.95
N TYR A 992 -40.45 -13.73 -36.81
CA TYR A 992 -40.10 -12.39 -36.35
C TYR A 992 -38.61 -12.28 -36.00
N ALA A 993 -38.07 -13.32 -35.36
CA ALA A 993 -36.64 -13.41 -35.08
C ALA A 993 -35.81 -13.50 -36.38
N LYS A 994 -36.23 -14.34 -37.35
CA LYS A 994 -35.55 -14.46 -38.66
C LYS A 994 -35.59 -13.14 -39.44
N GLU A 995 -36.72 -12.44 -39.42
CA GLU A 995 -36.88 -11.13 -40.05
C GLU A 995 -35.96 -10.09 -39.39
N ALA A 996 -35.86 -10.06 -38.06
CA ALA A 996 -34.97 -9.17 -37.34
C ALA A 996 -33.48 -9.45 -37.63
N ILE A 997 -33.05 -10.71 -37.59
CA ILE A 997 -31.67 -11.13 -37.93
C ILE A 997 -31.30 -10.65 -39.35
N LYS A 998 -32.22 -10.81 -40.31
CA LYS A 998 -32.04 -10.32 -41.68
C LYS A 998 -32.04 -8.78 -41.74
N LYS A 999 -32.98 -8.12 -41.05
CA LYS A 999 -33.12 -6.65 -41.03
C LYS A 999 -31.84 -5.97 -40.52
N TYR A 1000 -31.23 -6.52 -39.49
CA TYR A 1000 -30.05 -5.93 -38.84
C TYR A 1000 -28.72 -6.48 -39.36
N ASN A 1001 -28.74 -7.34 -40.39
CA ASN A 1001 -27.54 -7.96 -40.97
C ASN A 1001 -26.67 -8.64 -39.89
N ILE A 1002 -27.30 -9.48 -39.05
CA ILE A 1002 -26.62 -10.29 -38.04
C ILE A 1002 -26.13 -11.57 -38.71
N ASP A 1003 -24.82 -11.79 -38.67
CA ASP A 1003 -24.16 -12.96 -39.27
C ASP A 1003 -24.25 -14.17 -38.33
N GLY A 1004 -25.14 -15.11 -38.64
CA GLY A 1004 -25.29 -16.36 -37.87
C GLY A 1004 -24.15 -17.37 -38.05
N SER A 1005 -23.19 -17.11 -38.95
CA SER A 1005 -21.99 -17.95 -39.16
C SER A 1005 -20.73 -17.40 -38.49
N LYS A 1006 -20.79 -16.16 -37.97
CA LYS A 1006 -19.69 -15.52 -37.27
C LYS A 1006 -19.24 -16.38 -36.07
N PRO A 1007 -17.93 -16.66 -35.92
CA PRO A 1007 -17.43 -17.33 -34.72
C PRO A 1007 -17.75 -16.51 -33.46
N MET A 1008 -18.04 -17.20 -32.36
CA MET A 1008 -18.18 -16.55 -31.06
C MET A 1008 -16.92 -15.74 -30.74
N PRO A 1009 -17.03 -14.53 -30.15
CA PRO A 1009 -15.87 -13.65 -29.90
C PRO A 1009 -14.66 -14.29 -29.21
N THR A 1010 -14.86 -15.37 -28.45
CA THR A 1010 -13.80 -16.16 -27.77
C THR A 1010 -13.03 -17.14 -28.67
N LYS A 1011 -13.45 -17.34 -29.92
CA LYS A 1011 -12.90 -18.34 -30.87
C LYS A 1011 -12.28 -17.73 -32.13
N LEU A 1012 -12.06 -16.42 -32.13
CA LEU A 1012 -11.52 -15.69 -33.27
C LEU A 1012 -10.00 -15.74 -33.35
#